data_AF-A0A934E0J0-F1
#
_entry.id   AF-A0A934E0J0-F1
#
_cell.length_a   1.000
_cell.length_b   1.000
_cell.length_c   1.000
_cell.angle_alpha   90.00
_cell.angle_beta   90.00
_cell.angle_gamma   90.00
#
_symmetry.space_group_name_H-M   'P 1'
#
loop_
_entity.id
_entity.type
_entity.pdbx_description
1 polymer ?
#
loop_
_entity_poly.entity_id
_entity_poly.type
_entity_poly.pdbx_seq_one_letter_code
_entity_poly.pdbx_strand_id
1 'polypeptide(L)'
;MSGRAIAWALFLLLLTVARPASADPAADRQALIQALDDLVARTALGSARVGLQVVRLDDGQLLYSHNADDLLNPASNVKLFTTAAALARLGTGFRFETEFLVDRQPDQRRTNPPRFKSGDIKGPLYVRGNADPSITTERLWSMVNDLWFAGLRSVSGDLVLDDTWFDEERVGPGFDQERSDKSYMAPVSALSLESNVVAVHVSSGESVGSKANVEVHPDSPFFVIENRTQTSPEYGLRRLFVTSLPMGEKQRIVVSGRIPLASSPTTMWRKIDHPTFFFGNTLKALLEARGIKIKGRIKRAAAPKDAVPYLLHQSETLDQILKRANKSSSNFVAETLLKTLGAQAGGAPGTWSAGISEVEDFLARDVGIPLGTFVMKNGSGLNDTNRFSAAQVCRLLRFMWQRFQLAPEFLGSLAIAGRDGTISTRMEGTDAAGRLRAKTGTLENVSALSGYVLSVGGEKLVFSLMVNDFTGRLGPVIYGVDAVGIAIAGYGHPGAPGQAYAQVFGPTRVAGPIEELKARVATYDSLARKRDPRNLAFLRTALRSERDPAVRVVIAEAIERTEPESSAGARLLLENFEAGPEVLGRLRQVGREAGTATPVLGSLLRLAGEGNADALARLVEVAAQARDDEGLRGELVDPVAEIARNAPDELIVAMRGASEPSAQAALDLLAKSLSKVVGEHPFAAAVKRAEAATDPQLAVFARSVGEGLELRLAAEKAAKEGQPSVATPDGGPGALLPPAPAPSLHHQAGRP
;
A
#
# COMPACT_ATOMS: atom_id res chain seq x y z
N MET A 1 19.45 -75.35 18.38
CA MET A 1 18.42 -74.29 18.61
C MET A 1 18.59 -73.22 17.53
N SER A 2 17.49 -72.69 16.99
CA SER A 2 17.47 -72.07 15.65
C SER A 2 17.97 -70.62 15.60
N GLY A 3 18.70 -70.26 14.54
CA GLY A 3 19.21 -68.90 14.25
C GLY A 3 18.17 -67.79 14.06
N ARG A 4 16.87 -68.08 14.26
CA ARG A 4 15.80 -67.05 14.30
C ARG A 4 15.88 -66.16 15.55
N ALA A 5 16.48 -66.63 16.65
CA ALA A 5 16.61 -65.83 17.89
C ALA A 5 17.62 -64.67 17.76
N ILE A 6 18.73 -64.89 17.06
CA ILE A 6 19.78 -63.87 16.87
C ILE A 6 19.31 -62.76 15.92
N ALA A 7 18.51 -63.11 14.89
CA ALA A 7 17.94 -62.14 13.96
C ALA A 7 17.00 -61.12 14.65
N TRP A 8 16.21 -61.54 15.64
CA TRP A 8 15.32 -60.62 16.37
C TRP A 8 16.07 -59.73 17.38
N ALA A 9 17.17 -60.22 17.96
CA ALA A 9 18.03 -59.40 18.82
C ALA A 9 18.72 -58.27 18.05
N LEU A 10 19.24 -58.54 16.84
CA LEU A 10 19.82 -57.48 15.99
C LEU A 10 18.75 -56.53 15.43
N PHE A 11 17.54 -57.01 15.10
CA PHE A 11 16.48 -56.14 14.56
C PHE A 11 15.94 -55.15 15.60
N LEU A 12 15.90 -55.53 16.88
CA LEU A 12 15.56 -54.61 17.98
C LEU A 12 16.71 -53.66 18.34
N LEU A 13 17.98 -54.04 18.13
CA LEU A 13 19.12 -53.14 18.34
C LEU A 13 19.29 -52.09 17.22
N LEU A 14 18.73 -52.34 16.03
CA LEU A 14 18.71 -51.40 14.90
C LEU A 14 17.47 -50.49 14.85
N LEU A 15 16.55 -50.64 15.81
CA LEU A 15 15.39 -49.76 16.00
C LEU A 15 15.58 -48.73 17.11
N THR A 16 16.82 -48.51 17.58
CA THR A 16 17.20 -47.18 18.03
C THR A 16 17.22 -46.25 16.81
N VAL A 17 16.04 -45.76 16.42
CA VAL A 17 15.94 -44.51 15.68
C VAL A 17 16.73 -43.52 16.51
N ALA A 18 17.89 -43.10 15.99
CA ALA A 18 18.64 -42.02 16.58
C ALA A 18 17.68 -40.83 16.59
N ARG A 19 17.15 -40.48 17.78
CA ARG A 19 16.58 -39.15 17.97
C ARG A 19 17.63 -38.19 17.42
N PRO A 20 17.29 -37.30 16.46
CA PRO A 20 18.23 -36.27 16.05
C PRO A 20 18.73 -35.63 17.35
N ALA A 21 20.05 -35.62 17.54
CA ALA A 21 20.65 -35.20 18.80
C ALA A 21 20.02 -33.87 19.17
N SER A 22 19.37 -33.80 20.34
CA SER A 22 18.66 -32.61 20.78
C SER A 22 19.67 -31.47 20.73
N ALA A 23 19.45 -30.52 19.82
CA ALA A 23 20.36 -29.40 19.62
C ALA A 23 20.58 -28.72 20.98
N ASP A 24 21.83 -28.43 21.30
CA ASP A 24 22.17 -27.81 22.58
C ASP A 24 21.45 -26.45 22.66
N PRO A 25 20.49 -26.26 23.59
CA PRO A 25 19.71 -25.02 23.65
C PRO A 25 20.58 -23.78 23.89
N ALA A 26 21.76 -23.95 24.52
CA ALA A 26 22.72 -22.87 24.69
C ALA A 26 23.41 -22.52 23.36
N ALA A 27 23.82 -23.52 22.58
CA ALA A 27 24.42 -23.33 21.25
C ALA A 27 23.42 -22.73 20.25
N ASP A 28 22.17 -23.21 20.22
CA ASP A 28 21.12 -22.64 19.38
C ASP A 28 20.80 -21.20 19.77
N ARG A 29 20.74 -20.88 21.08
CA ARG A 29 20.57 -19.50 21.56
C ARG A 29 21.73 -18.61 21.14
N GLN A 30 22.97 -19.10 21.24
CA GLN A 30 24.15 -18.36 20.79
C GLN A 30 24.16 -18.13 19.27
N ALA A 31 23.72 -19.12 18.48
CA ALA A 31 23.58 -18.99 17.04
C ALA A 31 22.49 -17.97 16.63
N LEU A 32 21.37 -17.90 17.37
CA LEU A 32 20.37 -16.86 17.19
C LEU A 32 20.92 -15.47 17.52
N ILE A 33 21.63 -15.33 18.65
CA ILE A 33 22.25 -14.05 19.05
C ILE A 33 23.20 -13.56 17.96
N GLN A 34 24.15 -14.41 17.52
CA GLN A 34 25.12 -14.05 16.48
C GLN A 34 24.44 -13.64 15.17
N ALA A 35 23.41 -14.40 14.73
CA ALA A 35 22.68 -14.08 13.52
C ALA A 35 21.92 -12.74 13.61
N LEU A 36 21.32 -12.43 14.77
CA LEU A 36 20.63 -11.16 14.99
C LEU A 36 21.60 -9.98 15.09
N ASP A 37 22.74 -10.13 15.77
CA ASP A 37 23.79 -9.11 15.82
C ASP A 37 24.37 -8.82 14.43
N ASP A 38 24.68 -9.85 13.64
CA ASP A 38 25.16 -9.68 12.26
C ASP A 38 24.10 -9.05 11.34
N LEU A 39 22.82 -9.38 11.51
CA LEU A 39 21.73 -8.74 10.76
C LEU A 39 21.57 -7.27 11.16
N VAL A 40 21.60 -6.92 12.45
CA VAL A 40 21.49 -5.52 12.89
C VAL A 40 22.70 -4.71 12.41
N ALA A 41 23.92 -5.26 12.51
CA ALA A 41 25.14 -4.52 12.18
C ALA A 41 25.47 -4.43 10.67
N ARG A 42 25.16 -5.46 9.88
CA ARG A 42 25.65 -5.58 8.48
C ARG A 42 24.60 -5.36 7.39
N THR A 43 23.32 -5.24 7.76
CA THR A 43 22.25 -4.85 6.82
C THR A 43 22.11 -3.31 6.74
N ALA A 44 21.13 -2.84 5.96
CA ALA A 44 20.67 -1.45 6.01
C ALA A 44 20.09 -1.02 7.38
N LEU A 45 20.00 -1.92 8.37
CA LEU A 45 19.68 -1.58 9.76
C LEU A 45 20.86 -0.93 10.51
N GLY A 46 22.11 -1.17 10.07
CA GLY A 46 23.31 -0.71 10.79
C GLY A 46 23.53 0.81 10.77
N SER A 47 22.83 1.54 9.91
CA SER A 47 22.80 3.02 9.86
C SER A 47 21.59 3.63 10.59
N ALA A 48 20.80 2.81 11.29
CA ALA A 48 19.53 3.18 11.91
C ALA A 48 19.57 3.05 13.43
N ARG A 49 18.62 3.69 14.13
CA ARG A 49 18.31 3.37 15.52
C ARG A 49 17.43 2.12 15.57
N VAL A 50 17.98 1.03 16.08
CA VAL A 50 17.30 -0.26 16.18
C VAL A 50 16.99 -0.60 17.63
N GLY A 51 15.73 -0.93 17.91
CA GLY A 51 15.29 -1.56 19.15
C GLY A 51 14.71 -2.95 18.84
N LEU A 52 15.33 -4.01 19.38
CA LEU A 52 14.95 -5.39 19.13
C LEU A 52 14.93 -6.20 20.44
N GLN A 53 13.84 -6.92 20.69
CA GLN A 53 13.76 -7.91 21.77
C GLN A 53 13.10 -9.21 21.28
N VAL A 54 13.59 -10.35 21.76
CA VAL A 54 13.02 -11.69 21.51
C VAL A 54 12.91 -12.45 22.84
N VAL A 55 11.71 -12.98 23.12
CA VAL A 55 11.39 -13.64 24.39
C VAL A 55 10.64 -14.95 24.13
N ARG A 56 10.93 -15.99 24.90
CA ARG A 56 10.16 -17.24 24.90
C ARG A 56 8.85 -17.06 25.66
N LEU A 57 7.72 -17.50 25.09
CA LEU A 57 6.40 -17.31 25.69
C LEU A 57 6.11 -18.27 26.84
N ASP A 58 6.62 -19.51 26.77
CA ASP A 58 6.22 -20.59 27.70
C ASP A 58 6.76 -20.39 29.13
N ASP A 59 7.96 -19.80 29.29
CA ASP A 59 8.57 -19.48 30.59
C ASP A 59 8.97 -18.00 30.76
N GLY A 60 8.99 -17.23 29.67
CA GLY A 60 9.40 -15.83 29.69
C GLY A 60 10.89 -15.56 29.52
N GLN A 61 11.71 -16.56 29.14
CA GLN A 61 13.16 -16.37 29.00
C GLN A 61 13.51 -15.34 27.92
N LEU A 62 14.37 -14.38 28.27
CA LEU A 62 14.94 -13.41 27.33
C LEU A 62 15.99 -14.10 26.44
N LEU A 63 15.65 -14.28 25.16
CA LEU A 63 16.55 -14.91 24.19
C LEU A 63 17.51 -13.89 23.58
N TYR A 64 17.03 -12.70 23.23
CA TYR A 64 17.83 -11.62 22.63
C TYR A 64 17.31 -10.23 23.05
N SER A 65 18.21 -9.26 23.17
CA SER A 65 17.91 -7.85 23.45
C SER A 65 18.97 -6.94 22.84
N HIS A 66 18.56 -5.91 22.11
CA HIS A 66 19.40 -4.86 21.54
C HIS A 66 18.65 -3.54 21.63
N ASN A 67 19.15 -2.60 22.44
CA ASN A 67 18.51 -1.32 22.80
C ASN A 67 16.99 -1.46 23.05
N ALA A 68 16.56 -2.53 23.72
CA ALA A 68 15.15 -2.89 23.78
C ALA A 68 14.28 -1.88 24.55
N ASP A 69 14.90 -1.07 25.40
CA ASP A 69 14.27 -0.05 26.23
C ASP A 69 14.32 1.36 25.60
N ASP A 70 14.96 1.52 24.43
CA ASP A 70 14.95 2.79 23.69
C ASP A 70 13.52 3.20 23.31
N LEU A 71 13.20 4.46 23.55
CA LEU A 71 11.97 5.07 23.08
C LEU A 71 12.11 5.46 21.60
N LEU A 72 11.42 4.71 20.75
CA LEU A 72 11.38 4.85 19.30
C LEU A 72 9.94 5.12 18.84
N ASN A 73 9.77 5.68 17.64
CA ASN A 73 8.48 5.70 16.97
C ASN A 73 8.12 4.27 16.51
N PRO A 74 7.03 3.67 17.01
CA PRO A 74 6.60 2.32 16.64
C PRO A 74 5.80 2.28 15.32
N ALA A 75 5.49 3.43 14.72
CA ALA A 75 4.53 3.58 13.63
C ALA A 75 3.22 2.80 13.92
N SER A 76 2.66 2.11 12.94
CA SER A 76 1.42 1.32 13.11
C SER A 76 1.46 0.16 14.13
N ASN A 77 2.57 -0.06 14.84
CA ASN A 77 2.57 -0.96 16.01
C ASN A 77 1.91 -0.32 17.26
N VAL A 78 1.61 0.99 17.28
CA VAL A 78 0.69 1.57 18.30
C VAL A 78 -0.65 0.82 18.32
N LYS A 79 -1.13 0.36 17.15
CA LYS A 79 -2.38 -0.40 17.04
C LYS A 79 -2.39 -1.67 17.88
N LEU A 80 -1.24 -2.26 18.23
CA LEU A 80 -1.18 -3.39 19.16
C LEU A 80 -1.73 -2.98 20.54
N PHE A 81 -1.32 -1.83 21.06
CA PHE A 81 -1.77 -1.29 22.35
C PHE A 81 -3.26 -0.93 22.29
N THR A 82 -3.68 -0.17 21.28
CA THR A 82 -5.07 0.24 21.07
C THR A 82 -6.02 -0.95 20.93
N THR A 83 -5.66 -1.96 20.12
CA THR A 83 -6.52 -3.13 19.88
C THR A 83 -6.51 -4.12 21.05
N ALA A 84 -5.41 -4.22 21.81
CA ALA A 84 -5.35 -5.01 23.04
C ALA A 84 -6.24 -4.39 24.14
N ALA A 85 -6.15 -3.07 24.35
CA ALA A 85 -7.00 -2.34 25.30
C ALA A 85 -8.48 -2.46 24.93
N ALA A 86 -8.83 -2.26 23.65
CA ALA A 86 -10.18 -2.45 23.14
C ALA A 86 -10.71 -3.87 23.42
N LEU A 87 -9.92 -4.91 23.15
CA LEU A 87 -10.34 -6.29 23.39
C LEU A 87 -10.51 -6.60 24.89
N ALA A 88 -9.62 -6.07 25.74
CA ALA A 88 -9.62 -6.31 27.17
C ALA A 88 -10.72 -5.53 27.92
N ARG A 89 -11.09 -4.34 27.45
CA ARG A 89 -12.13 -3.48 28.06
C ARG A 89 -13.53 -3.77 27.53
N LEU A 90 -13.69 -3.99 26.23
CA LEU A 90 -15.00 -4.18 25.59
C LEU A 90 -15.41 -5.65 25.46
N GLY A 91 -14.43 -6.56 25.37
CA GLY A 91 -14.66 -7.99 25.18
C GLY A 91 -14.88 -8.41 23.72
N THR A 92 -14.62 -9.69 23.42
CA THR A 92 -14.64 -10.26 22.06
C THR A 92 -16.01 -10.16 21.37
N GLY A 93 -17.09 -10.25 22.15
CA GLY A 93 -18.47 -10.19 21.68
C GLY A 93 -19.05 -8.79 21.51
N PHE A 94 -18.30 -7.72 21.81
CA PHE A 94 -18.75 -6.34 21.64
C PHE A 94 -19.18 -6.07 20.18
N ARG A 95 -20.26 -5.30 20.03
CA ARG A 95 -20.77 -4.80 18.75
C ARG A 95 -21.09 -3.32 18.89
N PHE A 96 -20.80 -2.58 17.84
CA PHE A 96 -21.23 -1.20 17.68
C PHE A 96 -22.68 -1.17 17.24
N GLU A 97 -23.38 -0.08 17.56
CA GLU A 97 -24.81 0.03 17.30
C GLU A 97 -25.10 1.24 16.40
N THR A 98 -26.15 1.11 15.59
CA THR A 98 -26.73 2.22 14.83
C THR A 98 -28.24 2.16 15.00
N GLU A 99 -28.79 3.16 15.67
CA GLU A 99 -30.21 3.26 15.98
C GLU A 99 -30.94 4.10 14.94
N PHE A 100 -32.05 3.58 14.41
CA PHE A 100 -33.04 4.37 13.70
C PHE A 100 -34.18 4.67 14.68
N LEU A 101 -34.39 5.94 15.01
CA LEU A 101 -35.35 6.39 16.02
C LEU A 101 -36.42 7.29 15.37
N VAL A 102 -37.60 7.34 15.96
CA VAL A 102 -38.70 8.21 15.54
C VAL A 102 -39.38 8.87 16.74
N ASP A 103 -40.12 9.95 16.50
CA ASP A 103 -41.00 10.54 17.51
C ASP A 103 -42.05 9.52 17.96
N ARG A 104 -42.35 9.49 19.27
CA ARG A 104 -43.39 8.62 19.83
C ARG A 104 -44.77 9.00 19.29
N GLN A 105 -45.34 8.14 18.45
CA GLN A 105 -46.60 8.42 17.76
C GLN A 105 -47.81 8.41 18.73
N PRO A 106 -48.87 9.22 18.48
CA PRO A 106 -49.98 9.40 19.43
C PRO A 106 -50.75 8.11 19.79
N ASP A 107 -50.86 7.18 18.84
CA ASP A 107 -51.53 5.89 18.99
C ASP A 107 -50.69 4.84 19.76
N GLN A 108 -49.40 5.10 19.98
CA GLN A 108 -48.45 4.17 20.61
C GLN A 108 -48.23 4.38 22.11
N ARG A 109 -48.96 5.31 22.76
CA ARG A 109 -48.83 5.61 24.22
C ARG A 109 -49.15 4.44 25.16
N ARG A 110 -49.50 3.25 24.66
CA ARG A 110 -49.93 2.07 25.45
C ARG A 110 -49.17 0.77 25.16
N THR A 111 -48.11 0.77 24.34
CA THR A 111 -47.34 -0.45 24.00
C THR A 111 -45.86 -0.29 24.31
N ASN A 112 -45.26 -1.28 24.98
CA ASN A 112 -43.82 -1.37 25.21
C ASN A 112 -43.30 -2.78 24.82
N PRO A 113 -42.38 -2.91 23.85
CA PRO A 113 -41.89 -1.85 22.96
C PRO A 113 -43.00 -1.31 22.03
N PRO A 114 -42.80 -0.13 21.40
CA PRO A 114 -43.71 0.41 20.41
C PRO A 114 -43.87 -0.55 19.22
N ARG A 115 -45.11 -0.73 18.73
CA ARG A 115 -45.36 -1.47 17.48
C ARG A 115 -45.78 -0.51 16.38
N PHE A 116 -44.92 -0.36 15.37
CA PHE A 116 -45.23 0.42 14.18
C PHE A 116 -46.10 -0.40 13.22
N LYS A 117 -47.15 0.22 12.69
CA LYS A 117 -47.86 -0.31 11.53
C LYS A 117 -47.06 0.06 10.28
N SER A 118 -47.08 -0.81 9.27
CA SER A 118 -46.52 -0.47 7.96
C SER A 118 -47.20 0.79 7.41
N GLY A 119 -46.42 1.78 6.99
CA GLY A 119 -46.94 3.06 6.53
C GLY A 119 -45.99 4.25 6.69
N ASP A 120 -46.59 5.41 6.88
CA ASP A 120 -45.91 6.71 6.90
C ASP A 120 -45.61 7.18 8.33
N ILE A 121 -44.35 7.50 8.61
CA ILE A 121 -43.93 8.15 9.85
C ILE A 121 -44.17 9.66 9.76
N LYS A 122 -44.88 10.20 10.75
CA LYS A 122 -45.02 11.64 10.95
C LYS A 122 -43.88 12.13 11.83
N GLY A 123 -43.21 13.19 11.37
CA GLY A 123 -41.99 13.72 12.00
C GLY A 123 -40.72 13.27 11.26
N PRO A 124 -39.54 13.61 11.79
CA PRO A 124 -38.26 13.18 11.27
C PRO A 124 -37.98 11.68 11.50
N LEU A 125 -37.02 11.16 10.75
CA LEU A 125 -36.31 9.92 11.06
C LEU A 125 -34.94 10.29 11.62
N TYR A 126 -34.66 9.91 12.85
CA TYR A 126 -33.34 10.07 13.45
C TYR A 126 -32.49 8.84 13.18
N VAL A 127 -31.20 9.05 12.93
CA VAL A 127 -30.19 7.99 12.86
C VAL A 127 -29.10 8.34 13.84
N ARG A 128 -28.97 7.58 14.92
CA ARG A 128 -27.90 7.73 15.91
C ARG A 128 -26.84 6.66 15.68
N GLY A 129 -25.62 7.09 15.41
CA GLY A 129 -24.48 6.18 15.27
C GLY A 129 -23.68 6.12 16.55
N ASN A 130 -23.39 4.90 17.03
CA ASN A 130 -22.45 4.67 18.13
C ASN A 130 -21.08 4.23 17.58
N ALA A 131 -20.65 4.83 16.48
CA ALA A 131 -19.34 4.69 15.84
C ALA A 131 -18.98 3.32 15.24
N ASP A 132 -19.92 2.64 14.58
CA ASP A 132 -19.62 1.41 13.84
C ASP A 132 -18.61 1.66 12.68
N PRO A 133 -17.36 1.15 12.76
CA PRO A 133 -16.35 1.35 11.73
C PRO A 133 -16.52 0.36 10.55
N SER A 134 -17.54 -0.49 10.59
CA SER A 134 -17.70 -1.65 9.72
C SER A 134 -18.78 -1.50 8.65
N ILE A 135 -19.52 -0.38 8.64
CA ILE A 135 -20.58 -0.07 7.69
C ILE A 135 -20.01 0.16 6.28
N THR A 136 -20.42 -0.70 5.35
CA THR A 136 -20.24 -0.54 3.90
C THR A 136 -21.58 -0.23 3.24
N THR A 137 -21.57 0.09 1.95
CA THR A 137 -22.76 0.41 1.16
C THR A 137 -23.73 -0.78 1.10
N GLU A 138 -23.22 -2.01 1.05
CA GLU A 138 -24.04 -3.23 1.10
C GLU A 138 -24.70 -3.43 2.47
N ARG A 139 -23.99 -3.11 3.56
CA ARG A 139 -24.58 -3.14 4.92
C ARG A 139 -25.62 -2.05 5.10
N LEU A 140 -25.37 -0.84 4.61
CA LEU A 140 -26.33 0.26 4.63
C LEU A 140 -27.58 -0.08 3.79
N TRP A 141 -27.40 -0.75 2.64
CA TRP A 141 -28.51 -1.30 1.87
C TRP A 141 -29.28 -2.39 2.62
N SER A 142 -28.61 -3.24 3.40
CA SER A 142 -29.30 -4.19 4.29
C SER A 142 -30.18 -3.46 5.31
N MET A 143 -29.65 -2.44 5.99
CA MET A 143 -30.43 -1.61 6.94
C MET A 143 -31.65 -0.97 6.27
N VAL A 144 -31.50 -0.47 5.05
CA VAL A 144 -32.62 0.09 4.25
C VAL A 144 -33.68 -0.96 3.92
N ASN A 145 -33.27 -2.20 3.62
CA ASN A 145 -34.19 -3.32 3.44
C ASN A 145 -34.89 -3.68 4.76
N ASP A 146 -34.16 -3.72 5.88
CA ASP A 146 -34.72 -4.03 7.20
C ASP A 146 -35.75 -2.98 7.63
N LEU A 147 -35.49 -1.69 7.40
CA LEU A 147 -36.47 -0.62 7.59
C LEU A 147 -37.73 -0.83 6.73
N TRP A 148 -37.56 -1.24 5.47
CA TRP A 148 -38.68 -1.53 4.57
C TRP A 148 -39.47 -2.76 5.02
N PHE A 149 -38.83 -3.83 5.47
CA PHE A 149 -39.50 -5.02 5.98
C PHE A 149 -40.17 -4.78 7.34
N ALA A 150 -39.60 -3.93 8.19
CA ALA A 150 -40.23 -3.40 9.40
C ALA A 150 -41.46 -2.51 9.11
N GLY A 151 -41.69 -2.13 7.85
CA GLY A 151 -42.90 -1.45 7.39
C GLY A 151 -42.74 0.03 7.03
N LEU A 152 -41.53 0.58 7.01
CA LEU A 152 -41.32 2.00 6.69
C LEU A 152 -41.63 2.25 5.21
N ARG A 153 -42.49 3.24 4.90
CA ARG A 153 -42.86 3.61 3.52
C ARG A 153 -42.61 5.07 3.19
N SER A 154 -42.82 5.99 4.13
CA SER A 154 -42.32 7.36 4.01
C SER A 154 -42.07 8.01 5.36
N VAL A 155 -41.31 9.10 5.34
CA VAL A 155 -41.01 9.98 6.47
C VAL A 155 -41.42 11.39 6.06
N SER A 156 -42.28 12.02 6.86
CA SER A 156 -42.81 13.35 6.52
C SER A 156 -41.85 14.50 6.84
N GLY A 157 -40.92 14.29 7.76
CA GLY A 157 -39.91 15.26 8.20
C GLY A 157 -38.52 15.02 7.60
N ASP A 158 -37.53 15.59 8.29
CA ASP A 158 -36.11 15.52 7.92
C ASP A 158 -35.47 14.16 8.26
N LEU A 159 -34.36 13.84 7.59
CA LEU A 159 -33.43 12.79 8.02
C LEU A 159 -32.39 13.44 8.94
N VAL A 160 -32.46 13.13 10.24
CA VAL A 160 -31.63 13.75 11.27
C VAL A 160 -30.53 12.80 11.68
N LEU A 161 -29.29 13.26 11.61
CA LEU A 161 -28.07 12.50 11.86
C LEU A 161 -27.49 12.90 13.22
N ASP A 162 -27.50 11.97 14.15
CA ASP A 162 -26.96 12.12 15.50
C ASP A 162 -25.60 11.39 15.56
N ASP A 163 -24.52 12.17 15.42
CA ASP A 163 -23.13 11.71 15.57
C ASP A 163 -22.51 12.10 16.92
N THR A 164 -23.34 12.47 17.91
CA THR A 164 -22.90 13.03 19.20
C THR A 164 -22.31 12.00 20.18
N TRP A 165 -22.25 10.72 19.79
CA TRP A 165 -21.50 9.70 20.52
C TRP A 165 -19.99 10.00 20.57
N PHE A 166 -19.46 10.73 19.58
CA PHE A 166 -18.14 11.35 19.62
C PHE A 166 -18.27 12.88 19.70
N ASP A 167 -17.16 13.54 20.04
CA ASP A 167 -17.03 15.01 20.03
C ASP A 167 -17.12 15.59 18.59
N GLU A 168 -16.68 16.83 18.35
CA GLU A 168 -16.59 17.41 16.99
C GLU A 168 -15.18 17.32 16.37
N GLU A 169 -14.19 16.80 17.10
CA GLU A 169 -12.84 16.61 16.61
C GLU A 169 -12.82 15.38 15.69
N ARG A 170 -12.66 15.61 14.38
CA ARG A 170 -12.75 14.57 13.35
C ARG A 170 -11.39 13.97 12.98
N VAL A 171 -10.27 14.65 13.28
CA VAL A 171 -8.90 14.27 12.89
C VAL A 171 -8.04 14.16 14.15
N GLY A 172 -7.26 13.07 14.28
CA GLY A 172 -6.53 12.76 15.52
C GLY A 172 -5.22 13.53 15.69
N PRO A 173 -4.67 13.63 16.92
CA PRO A 173 -3.45 14.38 17.18
C PRO A 173 -2.26 13.91 16.33
N GLY A 174 -1.50 14.86 15.78
CA GLY A 174 -0.34 14.60 14.93
C GLY A 174 -0.65 14.44 13.44
N PHE A 175 -1.92 14.27 13.04
CA PHE A 175 -2.29 14.19 11.62
C PHE A 175 -2.03 15.52 10.89
N ASP A 176 -2.01 16.64 11.61
CA ASP A 176 -1.70 17.99 11.15
C ASP A 176 -0.27 18.17 10.60
N GLN A 177 0.64 17.24 10.95
CA GLN A 177 2.00 17.17 10.38
C GLN A 177 1.98 16.86 8.86
N GLU A 178 0.92 16.23 8.33
CA GLU A 178 0.77 15.93 6.91
C GLU A 178 -0.45 16.66 6.32
N ARG A 179 -0.27 17.36 5.20
CA ARG A 179 -1.38 17.98 4.45
C ARG A 179 -1.73 17.16 3.22
N SER A 180 -2.38 16.02 3.41
CA SER A 180 -2.86 15.19 2.30
C SER A 180 -4.34 14.78 2.42
N ASP A 181 -4.83 14.22 1.32
CA ASP A 181 -6.19 13.73 1.12
C ASP A 181 -6.25 12.18 1.02
N LYS A 182 -5.17 11.51 1.39
CA LYS A 182 -5.04 10.05 1.29
C LYS A 182 -6.02 9.34 2.23
N SER A 183 -6.41 8.13 1.84
CA SER A 183 -7.35 7.28 2.61
C SER A 183 -6.91 7.00 4.05
N TYR A 184 -5.60 6.94 4.34
CA TYR A 184 -5.11 6.73 5.71
C TYR A 184 -5.24 7.97 6.62
N MET A 185 -5.59 9.14 6.05
CA MET A 185 -5.98 10.36 6.76
C MET A 185 -7.52 10.51 6.90
N ALA A 186 -8.28 9.45 6.66
CA ALA A 186 -9.74 9.46 6.82
C ALA A 186 -10.14 9.94 8.23
N PRO A 187 -10.93 11.03 8.34
CA PRO A 187 -11.45 11.48 9.63
C PRO A 187 -12.35 10.41 10.26
N VAL A 188 -12.46 10.39 11.59
CA VAL A 188 -13.41 9.52 12.31
C VAL A 188 -14.72 10.24 12.59
N SER A 189 -15.83 9.51 12.64
CA SER A 189 -17.14 10.02 13.08
C SER A 189 -17.93 8.88 13.72
N ALA A 190 -18.94 9.23 14.52
CA ALA A 190 -19.86 8.24 15.06
C ALA A 190 -20.87 7.72 14.02
N LEU A 191 -21.06 8.45 12.92
CA LEU A 191 -21.76 7.99 11.71
C LEU A 191 -20.76 7.94 10.55
N SER A 192 -20.47 6.72 10.11
CA SER A 192 -19.42 6.40 9.15
C SER A 192 -19.90 5.44 8.07
N LEU A 193 -19.32 5.58 6.88
CA LEU A 193 -19.60 4.74 5.72
C LEU A 193 -18.30 4.54 4.93
N GLU A 194 -18.02 3.31 4.50
CA GLU A 194 -16.83 2.95 3.70
C GLU A 194 -15.50 3.43 4.32
N SER A 195 -15.36 3.28 5.64
CA SER A 195 -14.20 3.81 6.39
C SER A 195 -13.91 5.31 6.16
N ASN A 196 -14.93 6.08 5.79
CA ASN A 196 -14.87 7.50 5.42
C ASN A 196 -13.91 7.79 4.25
N VAL A 197 -13.86 6.86 3.28
CA VAL A 197 -13.13 7.03 2.01
C VAL A 197 -14.04 6.83 0.80
N VAL A 198 -13.66 7.42 -0.32
CA VAL A 198 -14.29 7.25 -1.64
C VAL A 198 -13.28 6.64 -2.61
N ALA A 199 -13.73 5.67 -3.41
CA ALA A 199 -12.98 5.22 -4.58
C ALA A 199 -13.29 6.12 -5.77
N VAL A 200 -12.26 6.62 -6.45
CA VAL A 200 -12.40 7.39 -7.69
C VAL A 200 -11.86 6.53 -8.83
N HIS A 201 -12.77 6.08 -9.70
CA HIS A 201 -12.45 5.26 -10.86
C HIS A 201 -12.25 6.18 -12.08
N VAL A 202 -11.18 5.95 -12.84
CA VAL A 202 -10.85 6.73 -14.03
C VAL A 202 -10.50 5.80 -15.19
N SER A 203 -11.24 5.91 -16.30
CA SER A 203 -10.96 5.17 -17.55
C SER A 203 -10.78 6.13 -18.73
N SER A 204 -10.13 5.70 -19.80
CA SER A 204 -9.99 6.54 -21.00
C SER A 204 -11.36 6.94 -21.57
N GLY A 205 -11.44 8.16 -22.12
CA GLY A 205 -12.57 8.57 -22.95
C GLY A 205 -12.53 7.92 -24.34
N GLU A 206 -13.52 8.23 -25.17
CA GLU A 206 -13.77 7.58 -26.47
C GLU A 206 -12.69 7.86 -27.53
N SER A 207 -11.97 8.99 -27.42
CA SER A 207 -10.99 9.43 -28.42
C SER A 207 -9.86 10.28 -27.83
N VAL A 208 -8.72 10.38 -28.52
CA VAL A 208 -7.61 11.24 -28.10
C VAL A 208 -8.07 12.70 -28.03
N GLY A 209 -7.77 13.38 -26.93
CA GLY A 209 -8.19 14.76 -26.66
C GLY A 209 -9.50 14.90 -25.87
N SER A 210 -10.36 13.88 -25.86
CA SER A 210 -11.56 13.83 -25.01
C SER A 210 -11.21 13.79 -23.51
N LYS A 211 -12.17 14.04 -22.61
CA LYS A 211 -11.98 13.80 -21.18
C LYS A 211 -12.01 12.30 -20.87
N ALA A 212 -11.32 11.88 -19.81
CA ALA A 212 -11.50 10.55 -19.22
C ALA A 212 -12.91 10.42 -18.64
N ASN A 213 -13.43 9.19 -18.52
CA ASN A 213 -14.60 8.92 -17.70
C ASN A 213 -14.14 8.91 -16.23
N VAL A 214 -14.91 9.55 -15.35
CA VAL A 214 -14.61 9.68 -13.92
C VAL A 214 -15.86 9.34 -13.13
N GLU A 215 -15.77 8.29 -12.35
CA GLU A 215 -16.86 7.77 -11.51
C GLU A 215 -16.39 7.67 -10.06
N VAL A 216 -17.32 7.74 -9.11
CA VAL A 216 -17.04 7.59 -7.68
C VAL A 216 -17.86 6.44 -7.10
N HIS A 217 -17.25 5.66 -6.22
CA HIS A 217 -17.94 4.58 -5.50
C HIS A 217 -17.81 4.74 -3.98
N PRO A 218 -18.94 4.66 -3.23
CA PRO A 218 -20.32 4.63 -3.73
C PRO A 218 -20.72 5.97 -4.35
N ASP A 219 -21.56 5.93 -5.38
CA ASP A 219 -22.15 7.15 -5.93
C ASP A 219 -23.10 7.79 -4.91
N SER A 220 -23.08 9.12 -4.84
CA SER A 220 -23.80 9.88 -3.82
C SER A 220 -23.98 11.35 -4.21
N PRO A 221 -25.18 11.95 -4.01
CA PRO A 221 -25.41 13.39 -4.19
C PRO A 221 -24.51 14.29 -3.33
N PHE A 222 -23.77 13.72 -2.38
CA PHE A 222 -22.73 14.37 -1.59
C PHE A 222 -21.52 14.85 -2.41
N PHE A 223 -21.20 14.19 -3.54
CA PHE A 223 -20.04 14.53 -4.35
C PHE A 223 -20.33 15.59 -5.42
N VAL A 224 -19.30 16.39 -5.73
CA VAL A 224 -19.25 17.23 -6.93
C VAL A 224 -17.96 16.91 -7.68
N ILE A 225 -18.08 16.28 -8.85
CA ILE A 225 -16.94 15.82 -9.64
C ILE A 225 -16.50 16.93 -10.59
N GLU A 226 -15.25 17.36 -10.48
CA GLU A 226 -14.62 18.35 -11.36
C GLU A 226 -13.57 17.67 -12.25
N ASN A 227 -14.01 17.21 -13.43
CA ASN A 227 -13.18 16.48 -14.37
C ASN A 227 -12.38 17.43 -15.30
N ARG A 228 -11.06 17.47 -15.09
CA ARG A 228 -10.03 18.21 -15.85
C ARG A 228 -9.02 17.27 -16.53
N THR A 229 -9.40 16.01 -16.77
CA THR A 229 -8.53 15.01 -17.43
C THR A 229 -8.51 15.17 -18.95
N GLN A 230 -7.54 14.52 -19.59
CA GLN A 230 -7.51 14.32 -21.04
C GLN A 230 -7.04 12.91 -21.42
N THR A 231 -7.69 12.32 -22.42
CA THR A 231 -7.28 11.06 -23.05
C THR A 231 -6.11 11.30 -23.99
N SER A 232 -4.99 10.62 -23.79
CA SER A 232 -3.80 10.65 -24.66
C SER A 232 -3.82 9.50 -25.68
N PRO A 233 -2.92 9.48 -26.69
CA PRO A 233 -2.72 8.31 -27.54
C PRO A 233 -2.45 7.03 -26.72
N GLU A 234 -2.77 5.88 -27.30
CA GLU A 234 -2.69 4.54 -26.68
C GLU A 234 -1.32 4.22 -26.05
N TYR A 235 -0.24 4.62 -26.73
CA TYR A 235 1.14 4.40 -26.29
C TYR A 235 1.71 5.50 -25.38
N GLY A 236 0.89 6.49 -25.01
CA GLY A 236 1.32 7.57 -24.13
C GLY A 236 1.48 7.13 -22.67
N LEU A 237 2.15 7.95 -21.87
CA LEU A 237 2.30 7.74 -20.44
C LEU A 237 1.07 8.23 -19.66
N ARG A 238 0.57 7.39 -18.75
CA ARG A 238 -0.49 7.74 -17.79
C ARG A 238 0.07 8.63 -16.69
N ARG A 239 -0.66 9.68 -16.29
CA ARG A 239 -0.44 10.38 -15.03
C ARG A 239 -1.73 11.04 -14.56
N LEU A 240 -2.29 10.54 -13.46
CA LEU A 240 -3.54 11.03 -12.89
C LEU A 240 -3.33 11.64 -11.51
N PHE A 241 -4.02 12.74 -11.27
CA PHE A 241 -4.17 13.34 -9.96
C PHE A 241 -5.64 13.36 -9.60
N VAL A 242 -5.94 12.97 -8.36
CA VAL A 242 -7.24 13.14 -7.73
C VAL A 242 -7.00 13.96 -6.47
N THR A 243 -7.76 15.04 -6.29
CA THR A 243 -7.75 15.87 -5.09
C THR A 243 -9.16 15.89 -4.48
N SER A 244 -9.28 15.49 -3.22
CA SER A 244 -10.51 15.57 -2.43
C SER A 244 -10.51 16.86 -1.61
N LEU A 245 -11.52 17.70 -1.78
CA LEU A 245 -11.63 19.01 -1.13
C LEU A 245 -13.01 19.18 -0.45
N PRO A 246 -13.07 19.67 0.80
CA PRO A 246 -14.34 20.01 1.44
C PRO A 246 -15.03 21.17 0.71
N MET A 247 -16.36 21.14 0.65
CA MET A 247 -17.18 22.14 -0.04
C MET A 247 -18.53 22.35 0.67
N GLY A 248 -18.48 22.87 1.90
CA GLY A 248 -19.65 22.92 2.78
C GLY A 248 -20.07 21.52 3.21
N GLU A 249 -21.37 21.21 3.22
CA GLU A 249 -21.88 19.86 3.53
C GLU A 249 -21.68 18.83 2.40
N LYS A 250 -20.73 19.08 1.49
CA LYS A 250 -20.39 18.27 0.31
C LYS A 250 -18.88 18.12 0.15
N GLN A 251 -18.46 17.19 -0.70
CA GLN A 251 -17.06 16.99 -1.09
C GLN A 251 -16.89 17.24 -2.59
N ARG A 252 -15.92 18.07 -2.97
CA ARG A 252 -15.51 18.25 -4.38
C ARG A 252 -14.33 17.33 -4.69
N ILE A 253 -14.49 16.50 -5.72
CA ILE A 253 -13.45 15.60 -6.23
C ILE A 253 -12.91 16.18 -7.54
N VAL A 254 -11.71 16.75 -7.51
CA VAL A 254 -11.04 17.28 -8.70
C VAL A 254 -10.16 16.18 -9.29
N VAL A 255 -10.36 15.84 -10.56
CA VAL A 255 -9.55 14.83 -11.25
C VAL A 255 -8.87 15.47 -12.46
N SER A 256 -7.55 15.36 -12.56
CA SER A 256 -6.74 15.98 -13.63
C SER A 256 -5.62 15.08 -14.11
N GLY A 257 -5.00 15.46 -15.23
CA GLY A 257 -3.89 14.72 -15.83
C GLY A 257 -4.31 13.95 -17.07
N ARG A 258 -3.54 12.91 -17.43
CA ARG A 258 -3.61 12.20 -18.70
C ARG A 258 -3.80 10.70 -18.50
N ILE A 259 -4.64 10.10 -19.34
CA ILE A 259 -4.86 8.64 -19.39
C ILE A 259 -4.79 8.16 -20.85
N PRO A 260 -4.01 7.12 -21.19
CA PRO A 260 -3.93 6.62 -22.57
C PRO A 260 -5.24 6.00 -23.03
N LEU A 261 -5.58 6.16 -24.31
CA LEU A 261 -6.69 5.47 -24.94
C LEU A 261 -6.56 3.95 -24.76
N ALA A 262 -7.68 3.27 -24.52
CA ALA A 262 -7.75 1.82 -24.28
C ALA A 262 -6.95 1.31 -23.05
N SER A 263 -6.51 2.19 -22.15
CA SER A 263 -5.92 1.78 -20.87
C SER A 263 -6.96 1.23 -19.89
N SER A 264 -6.53 0.31 -19.03
CA SER A 264 -7.36 -0.26 -17.98
C SER A 264 -7.80 0.81 -16.97
N PRO A 265 -9.04 0.76 -16.44
CA PRO A 265 -9.50 1.69 -15.42
C PRO A 265 -8.60 1.69 -14.19
N THR A 266 -8.20 2.87 -13.74
CA THR A 266 -7.37 3.08 -12.53
C THR A 266 -8.25 3.50 -11.36
N THR A 267 -7.96 3.03 -10.16
CA THR A 267 -8.74 3.39 -8.96
C THR A 267 -7.88 4.13 -7.93
N MET A 268 -8.33 5.32 -7.51
CA MET A 268 -7.65 6.14 -6.52
C MET A 268 -8.54 6.42 -5.32
N TRP A 269 -8.09 6.04 -4.12
CA TRP A 269 -8.85 6.21 -2.87
C TRP A 269 -8.55 7.56 -2.22
N ARG A 270 -9.58 8.23 -1.67
CA ARG A 270 -9.45 9.53 -0.99
C ARG A 270 -10.30 9.63 0.26
N LYS A 271 -9.86 10.44 1.21
CA LYS A 271 -10.63 10.77 2.42
C LYS A 271 -11.87 11.62 2.10
N ILE A 272 -12.83 11.54 3.01
CA ILE A 272 -14.06 12.35 3.03
C ILE A 272 -14.05 13.21 4.29
N ASP A 273 -14.04 14.54 4.14
CA ASP A 273 -13.90 15.47 5.27
C ASP A 273 -15.19 15.62 6.10
N HIS A 274 -16.36 15.33 5.51
CA HIS A 274 -17.68 15.42 6.16
C HIS A 274 -18.42 14.06 6.17
N PRO A 275 -17.91 13.04 6.89
CA PRO A 275 -18.39 11.67 6.83
C PRO A 275 -19.85 11.48 7.27
N THR A 276 -20.32 12.24 8.26
CA THR A 276 -21.72 12.22 8.71
C THR A 276 -22.66 12.61 7.56
N PHE A 277 -22.35 13.67 6.81
CA PHE A 277 -23.14 14.08 5.65
C PHE A 277 -23.04 13.11 4.47
N PHE A 278 -21.87 12.50 4.24
CA PHE A 278 -21.72 11.43 3.27
C PHE A 278 -22.64 10.24 3.58
N PHE A 279 -22.59 9.73 4.82
CA PHE A 279 -23.48 8.67 5.31
C PHE A 279 -24.96 9.04 5.07
N GLY A 280 -25.38 10.24 5.47
CA GLY A 280 -26.78 10.67 5.32
C GLY A 280 -27.26 10.86 3.88
N ASN A 281 -26.41 11.37 2.99
CA ASN A 281 -26.76 11.52 1.57
C ASN A 281 -26.90 10.15 0.90
N THR A 282 -25.95 9.24 1.14
CA THR A 282 -25.99 7.88 0.58
C THR A 282 -27.15 7.07 1.18
N LEU A 283 -27.40 7.17 2.50
CA LEU A 283 -28.57 6.57 3.14
C LEU A 283 -29.88 7.09 2.53
N LYS A 284 -30.02 8.42 2.34
CA LYS A 284 -31.22 9.00 1.72
C LYS A 284 -31.43 8.46 0.29
N ALA A 285 -30.38 8.43 -0.52
CA ALA A 285 -30.44 7.90 -1.89
C ALA A 285 -30.85 6.41 -1.90
N LEU A 286 -30.31 5.59 -1.00
CA LEU A 286 -30.67 4.17 -0.88
C LEU A 286 -32.12 3.98 -0.38
N LEU A 287 -32.57 4.76 0.60
CA LEU A 287 -33.97 4.75 1.05
C LEU A 287 -34.92 5.05 -0.11
N GLU A 288 -34.64 6.10 -0.89
CA GLU A 288 -35.44 6.50 -2.04
C GLU A 288 -35.41 5.44 -3.16
N ALA A 289 -34.25 4.84 -3.45
CA ALA A 289 -34.10 3.74 -4.39
C ALA A 289 -34.89 2.48 -3.97
N ARG A 290 -35.05 2.23 -2.67
CA ARG A 290 -35.89 1.14 -2.14
C ARG A 290 -37.39 1.46 -2.15
N GLY A 291 -37.76 2.72 -2.44
CA GLY A 291 -39.12 3.24 -2.45
C GLY A 291 -39.58 3.87 -1.14
N ILE A 292 -38.67 4.10 -0.17
CA ILE A 292 -38.96 4.84 1.08
C ILE A 292 -38.77 6.33 0.83
N LYS A 293 -39.86 7.10 0.86
CA LYS A 293 -39.82 8.55 0.53
C LYS A 293 -39.42 9.39 1.74
N ILE A 294 -38.36 10.19 1.63
CA ILE A 294 -37.92 11.13 2.67
C ILE A 294 -38.23 12.57 2.21
N LYS A 295 -39.31 13.17 2.75
CA LYS A 295 -39.79 14.49 2.29
C LYS A 295 -38.90 15.65 2.72
N GLY A 296 -38.27 15.56 3.89
CA GLY A 296 -37.41 16.60 4.42
C GLY A 296 -35.97 16.58 3.90
N ARG A 297 -35.15 17.43 4.49
CA ARG A 297 -33.73 17.58 4.21
C ARG A 297 -32.91 16.66 5.12
N ILE A 298 -31.62 16.56 4.83
CA ILE A 298 -30.64 15.99 5.75
C ILE A 298 -30.24 17.08 6.75
N LYS A 299 -30.10 16.73 8.03
CA LYS A 299 -29.63 17.63 9.10
C LYS A 299 -28.72 16.86 10.05
N ARG A 300 -27.71 17.52 10.59
CA ARG A 300 -26.92 17.02 11.73
C ARG A 300 -27.46 17.63 13.03
N ALA A 301 -27.95 16.81 13.95
CA ALA A 301 -28.43 17.22 15.27
C ALA A 301 -28.62 16.00 16.19
N ALA A 302 -28.51 16.20 17.51
CA ALA A 302 -28.82 15.17 18.50
C ALA A 302 -30.29 14.72 18.40
N ALA A 303 -30.54 13.43 18.51
CA ALA A 303 -31.89 12.90 18.58
C ALA A 303 -32.50 13.13 19.99
N PRO A 304 -33.80 13.51 20.11
CA PRO A 304 -34.46 13.74 21.38
C PRO A 304 -34.34 12.55 22.35
N LYS A 305 -34.26 12.84 23.65
CA LYS A 305 -34.14 11.80 24.70
C LYS A 305 -35.38 10.90 24.82
N ASP A 306 -36.52 11.33 24.30
CA ASP A 306 -37.80 10.62 24.28
C ASP A 306 -38.15 10.03 22.90
N ALA A 307 -37.28 10.19 21.90
CA ALA A 307 -37.37 9.45 20.65
C ALA A 307 -37.27 7.94 20.91
N VAL A 308 -38.04 7.14 20.18
CA VAL A 308 -38.16 5.70 20.39
C VAL A 308 -37.51 4.89 19.26
N PRO A 309 -36.84 3.76 19.55
CA PRO A 309 -36.29 2.89 18.52
C PRO A 309 -37.35 2.36 17.56
N TYR A 310 -37.06 2.50 16.27
CA TYR A 310 -37.77 1.89 15.15
C TYR A 310 -37.02 0.65 14.65
N LEU A 311 -35.69 0.75 14.51
CA LEU A 311 -34.79 -0.35 14.15
C LEU A 311 -33.45 -0.16 14.88
N LEU A 312 -32.83 -1.26 15.30
CA LEU A 312 -31.46 -1.30 15.81
C LEU A 312 -30.62 -2.17 14.88
N HIS A 313 -29.54 -1.60 14.33
CA HIS A 313 -28.50 -2.37 13.66
C HIS A 313 -27.33 -2.61 14.62
N GLN A 314 -26.75 -3.82 14.57
CA GLN A 314 -25.52 -4.16 15.28
C GLN A 314 -24.43 -4.58 14.29
N SER A 315 -23.22 -4.06 14.49
CA SER A 315 -22.03 -4.37 13.69
C SER A 315 -21.66 -5.85 13.75
N GLU A 316 -20.65 -6.24 12.98
CA GLU A 316 -19.89 -7.47 13.27
C GLU A 316 -19.21 -7.41 14.65
N THR A 317 -18.82 -8.57 15.18
CA THR A 317 -18.13 -8.66 16.49
C THR A 317 -16.76 -7.99 16.45
N LEU A 318 -16.32 -7.51 17.62
CA LEU A 318 -15.04 -6.81 17.77
C LEU A 318 -13.84 -7.61 17.22
N ASP A 319 -13.82 -8.94 17.34
CA ASP A 319 -12.75 -9.78 16.76
C ASP A 319 -12.59 -9.61 15.24
N GLN A 320 -13.67 -9.33 14.51
CA GLN A 320 -13.67 -9.09 13.07
C GLN A 320 -13.18 -7.68 12.76
N ILE A 321 -13.60 -6.70 13.56
CA ILE A 321 -13.14 -5.31 13.48
C ILE A 321 -11.64 -5.20 13.79
N LEU A 322 -11.13 -5.96 14.76
CA LEU A 322 -9.69 -6.04 15.05
C LEU A 322 -8.88 -6.60 13.88
N LYS A 323 -9.41 -7.57 13.12
CA LYS A 323 -8.76 -8.06 11.89
C LYS A 323 -8.62 -6.93 10.86
N ARG A 324 -9.61 -6.04 10.72
CA ARG A 324 -9.50 -4.84 9.85
C ARG A 324 -8.43 -3.86 10.35
N ALA A 325 -8.38 -3.61 11.66
CA ALA A 325 -7.38 -2.72 12.27
C ALA A 325 -5.94 -3.26 12.11
N ASN A 326 -5.73 -4.56 12.31
CA ASN A 326 -4.40 -5.15 12.40
C ASN A 326 -3.90 -5.74 11.07
N LYS A 327 -4.70 -6.53 10.32
CA LYS A 327 -4.28 -7.11 9.03
C LYS A 327 -4.14 -6.08 7.91
N SER A 328 -5.12 -5.18 7.80
CA SER A 328 -5.13 -4.09 6.81
C SER A 328 -4.49 -2.81 7.34
N SER A 329 -4.04 -2.79 8.60
CA SER A 329 -3.40 -1.63 9.24
C SER A 329 -4.25 -0.35 9.26
N SER A 330 -5.59 -0.47 9.29
CA SER A 330 -6.49 0.69 9.15
C SER A 330 -6.34 1.71 10.28
N ASN A 331 -5.93 2.93 9.94
CA ASN A 331 -5.88 4.06 10.87
C ASN A 331 -7.27 4.41 11.39
N PHE A 332 -8.23 4.55 10.46
CA PHE A 332 -9.63 4.87 10.77
C PHE A 332 -10.23 3.94 11.84
N VAL A 333 -10.05 2.62 11.71
CA VAL A 333 -10.57 1.66 12.70
C VAL A 333 -9.87 1.81 14.05
N ALA A 334 -8.55 2.05 14.07
CA ALA A 334 -7.79 2.21 15.30
C ALA A 334 -8.19 3.50 16.07
N GLU A 335 -8.34 4.63 15.38
CA GLU A 335 -8.81 5.88 16.01
C GLU A 335 -10.28 5.77 16.47
N THR A 336 -11.13 5.09 15.69
CA THR A 336 -12.53 4.84 16.09
C THR A 336 -12.62 3.97 17.35
N LEU A 337 -11.80 2.91 17.45
CA LEU A 337 -11.69 2.08 18.66
C LEU A 337 -11.20 2.91 19.86
N LEU A 338 -10.23 3.80 19.65
CA LEU A 338 -9.69 4.65 20.71
C LEU A 338 -10.74 5.60 21.28
N LYS A 339 -11.47 6.36 20.43
CA LYS A 339 -12.55 7.24 20.91
C LYS A 339 -13.73 6.45 21.50
N THR A 340 -13.97 5.21 21.04
CA THR A 340 -14.97 4.31 21.61
C THR A 340 -14.62 3.87 23.03
N LEU A 341 -13.35 3.55 23.31
CA LEU A 341 -12.89 3.29 24.68
C LEU A 341 -13.25 4.46 25.61
N GLY A 342 -12.92 5.68 25.19
CA GLY A 342 -13.25 6.90 25.95
C GLY A 342 -14.75 7.07 26.19
N ALA A 343 -15.59 6.86 25.16
CA ALA A 343 -17.04 6.95 25.28
C ALA A 343 -17.66 5.88 26.19
N GLN A 344 -17.11 4.66 26.18
CA GLN A 344 -17.61 3.53 26.97
C GLN A 344 -17.22 3.65 28.46
N ALA A 345 -16.05 4.22 28.76
CA ALA A 345 -15.60 4.41 30.14
C ALA A 345 -16.11 5.71 30.78
N GLY A 346 -16.05 6.84 30.06
CA GLY A 346 -16.42 8.17 30.56
C GLY A 346 -17.84 8.63 30.20
N GLY A 347 -18.53 7.93 29.31
CA GLY A 347 -19.76 8.39 28.66
C GLY A 347 -19.48 9.23 27.40
N ALA A 348 -20.52 9.45 26.60
CA ALA A 348 -20.43 10.30 25.41
C ALA A 348 -20.32 11.80 25.79
N PRO A 349 -19.58 12.62 25.02
CA PRO A 349 -18.87 12.27 23.79
C PRO A 349 -17.52 11.56 24.02
N GLY A 350 -17.23 10.53 23.23
CA GLY A 350 -15.89 9.93 23.16
C GLY A 350 -14.87 10.87 22.54
N THR A 351 -13.74 11.04 23.23
CA THR A 351 -12.62 11.91 22.81
C THR A 351 -11.31 11.13 22.68
N TRP A 352 -10.31 11.70 22.01
CA TRP A 352 -8.96 11.12 22.00
C TRP A 352 -8.32 11.10 23.38
N SER A 353 -8.48 12.15 24.18
CA SER A 353 -7.91 12.23 25.53
C SER A 353 -8.48 11.16 26.47
N ALA A 354 -9.79 10.93 26.45
CA ALA A 354 -10.44 9.87 27.22
C ALA A 354 -10.00 8.47 26.71
N GLY A 355 -9.94 8.28 25.39
CA GLY A 355 -9.46 7.03 24.80
C GLY A 355 -8.02 6.70 25.17
N ILE A 356 -7.12 7.69 25.11
CA ILE A 356 -5.71 7.53 25.50
C ILE A 356 -5.62 7.21 27.00
N SER A 357 -6.37 7.89 27.85
CA SER A 357 -6.43 7.59 29.29
C SER A 357 -6.81 6.13 29.57
N GLU A 358 -7.77 5.56 28.84
CA GLU A 358 -8.16 4.15 28.98
C GLU A 358 -7.08 3.17 28.53
N VAL A 359 -6.35 3.48 27.45
CA VAL A 359 -5.20 2.68 27.03
C VAL A 359 -4.07 2.81 28.07
N GLU A 360 -3.76 4.02 28.53
CA GLU A 360 -2.75 4.29 29.55
C GLU A 360 -3.04 3.54 30.87
N ASP A 361 -4.28 3.56 31.35
CA ASP A 361 -4.70 2.81 32.54
C ASP A 361 -4.64 1.28 32.33
N PHE A 362 -5.01 0.77 31.15
CA PHE A 362 -4.83 -0.65 30.81
C PHE A 362 -3.35 -1.05 30.82
N LEU A 363 -2.48 -0.24 30.22
CA LEU A 363 -1.04 -0.52 30.19
C LEU A 363 -0.42 -0.46 31.58
N ALA A 364 -0.78 0.53 32.40
CA ALA A 364 -0.24 0.70 33.75
C ALA A 364 -0.74 -0.38 34.73
N ARG A 365 -2.05 -0.63 34.78
CA ARG A 365 -2.67 -1.48 35.81
C ARG A 365 -2.68 -2.96 35.44
N ASP A 366 -2.93 -3.30 34.18
CA ASP A 366 -3.14 -4.69 33.77
C ASP A 366 -1.87 -5.30 33.15
N VAL A 367 -1.17 -4.56 32.28
CA VAL A 367 0.07 -5.02 31.60
C VAL A 367 1.32 -4.73 32.45
N GLY A 368 1.27 -3.72 33.32
CA GLY A 368 2.37 -3.29 34.18
C GLY A 368 3.47 -2.50 33.45
N ILE A 369 3.10 -1.73 32.42
CA ILE A 369 3.95 -0.73 31.76
C ILE A 369 3.66 0.64 32.41
N PRO A 370 4.56 1.19 33.24
CA PRO A 370 4.23 2.37 34.04
C PRO A 370 3.99 3.63 33.19
N LEU A 371 3.09 4.50 33.65
CA LEU A 371 2.88 5.83 33.08
C LEU A 371 4.18 6.64 33.09
N GLY A 372 4.36 7.50 32.09
CA GLY A 372 5.60 8.28 31.90
C GLY A 372 6.78 7.48 31.32
N THR A 373 6.64 6.16 31.13
CA THR A 373 7.67 5.35 30.43
C THR A 373 7.42 5.23 28.93
N PHE A 374 6.36 5.81 28.39
CA PHE A 374 6.01 5.85 26.97
C PHE A 374 5.25 7.13 26.65
N VAL A 375 5.01 7.40 25.37
CA VAL A 375 4.20 8.52 24.89
C VAL A 375 3.18 8.01 23.89
N MET A 376 1.89 8.16 24.21
CA MET A 376 0.79 7.94 23.27
C MET A 376 0.09 9.26 22.93
N LYS A 377 -0.20 9.47 21.65
CA LYS A 377 -0.88 10.68 21.13
C LYS A 377 -2.03 10.37 20.18
N ASN A 378 -2.01 9.22 19.51
CA ASN A 378 -3.12 8.75 18.68
C ASN A 378 -3.18 7.22 18.69
N GLY A 379 -4.28 6.61 18.24
CA GLY A 379 -4.52 5.17 18.32
C GLY A 379 -3.90 4.37 17.17
N SER A 380 -3.62 5.04 16.06
CA SER A 380 -3.13 4.44 14.82
C SER A 380 -1.61 4.37 14.72
N GLY A 381 -0.87 5.24 15.39
CA GLY A 381 0.57 5.39 15.18
C GLY A 381 0.93 6.06 13.86
N LEU A 382 0.04 6.94 13.34
CA LEU A 382 0.36 7.81 12.22
C LEU A 382 1.21 9.00 12.70
N ASN A 383 2.15 9.43 11.85
CA ASN A 383 3.03 10.58 12.02
C ASN A 383 3.96 10.50 13.26
N ASP A 384 4.84 11.48 13.43
CA ASP A 384 5.88 11.41 14.47
C ASP A 384 5.40 12.01 15.79
N THR A 385 4.66 11.22 16.56
CA THR A 385 4.06 11.64 17.83
C THR A 385 4.08 10.60 18.96
N ASN A 386 4.16 9.31 18.63
CA ASN A 386 4.14 8.22 19.61
C ASN A 386 5.56 7.72 19.90
N ARG A 387 5.81 7.27 21.14
CA ARG A 387 7.10 6.70 21.57
C ARG A 387 6.88 5.49 22.48
N PHE A 388 7.41 4.35 22.10
CA PHE A 388 7.36 3.10 22.86
C PHE A 388 8.69 2.34 22.70
N SER A 389 8.96 1.39 23.59
CA SER A 389 10.14 0.52 23.53
C SER A 389 9.80 -0.89 23.03
N ALA A 390 10.80 -1.61 22.51
CA ALA A 390 10.62 -2.99 22.05
C ALA A 390 10.26 -3.92 23.22
N ALA A 391 10.82 -3.66 24.41
CA ALA A 391 10.48 -4.35 25.65
C ALA A 391 9.00 -4.15 26.05
N GLN A 392 8.46 -2.93 25.90
CA GLN A 392 7.05 -2.65 26.17
C GLN A 392 6.12 -3.39 25.21
N VAL A 393 6.43 -3.41 23.91
CA VAL A 393 5.65 -4.17 22.91
C VAL A 393 5.69 -5.67 23.22
N CYS A 394 6.87 -6.23 23.50
CA CYS A 394 7.00 -7.63 23.91
C CYS A 394 6.21 -7.93 25.19
N ARG A 395 6.23 -7.04 26.19
CA ARG A 395 5.47 -7.19 27.43
C ARG A 395 3.95 -7.21 27.20
N LEU A 396 3.43 -6.32 26.34
CA LEU A 396 2.03 -6.34 25.94
C LEU A 396 1.65 -7.66 25.25
N LEU A 397 2.45 -8.08 24.27
CA LEU A 397 2.20 -9.32 23.52
C LEU A 397 2.25 -10.56 24.45
N ARG A 398 3.18 -10.61 25.41
CA ARG A 398 3.19 -11.64 26.47
C ARG A 398 1.92 -11.63 27.31
N PHE A 399 1.48 -10.46 27.75
CA PHE A 399 0.23 -10.32 28.52
C PHE A 399 -0.96 -10.87 27.73
N MET A 400 -1.11 -10.48 26.46
CA MET A 400 -2.21 -10.96 25.62
C MET A 400 -2.17 -12.48 25.40
N TRP A 401 -0.99 -13.05 25.16
CA TRP A 401 -0.81 -14.50 25.02
C TRP A 401 -1.20 -15.29 26.28
N GLN A 402 -0.87 -14.77 27.47
CA GLN A 402 -1.15 -15.42 28.75
C GLN A 402 -2.64 -15.42 29.15
N ARG A 403 -3.50 -14.67 28.44
CA ARG A 403 -4.94 -14.57 28.71
C ARG A 403 -5.73 -15.41 27.71
N PHE A 404 -6.12 -16.63 28.09
CA PHE A 404 -6.87 -17.55 27.22
C PHE A 404 -8.14 -16.96 26.58
N GLN A 405 -8.81 -16.02 27.26
CA GLN A 405 -10.02 -15.32 26.77
C GLN A 405 -9.75 -14.22 25.73
N LEU A 406 -8.48 -13.84 25.51
CA LEU A 406 -8.07 -12.76 24.59
C LEU A 406 -7.08 -13.24 23.53
N ALA A 407 -6.27 -14.26 23.85
CA ALA A 407 -5.18 -14.74 23.01
C ALA A 407 -5.64 -15.22 21.62
N PRO A 408 -6.71 -16.04 21.46
CA PRO A 408 -7.12 -16.55 20.15
C PRO A 408 -7.54 -15.43 19.18
N GLU A 409 -8.36 -14.49 19.65
CA GLU A 409 -8.90 -13.39 18.85
C GLU A 409 -7.82 -12.36 18.52
N PHE A 410 -6.97 -12.01 19.51
CA PHE A 410 -5.86 -11.09 19.30
C PHE A 410 -4.81 -11.68 18.32
N LEU A 411 -4.40 -12.94 18.51
CA LEU A 411 -3.51 -13.67 17.58
C LEU A 411 -4.14 -13.88 16.20
N GLY A 412 -5.46 -14.04 16.13
CA GLY A 412 -6.23 -14.11 14.89
C GLY A 412 -6.29 -12.78 14.14
N SER A 413 -6.16 -11.65 14.84
CA SER A 413 -6.16 -10.32 14.24
C SER A 413 -4.86 -9.93 13.52
N LEU A 414 -3.72 -10.56 13.88
CA LEU A 414 -2.42 -10.22 13.29
C LEU A 414 -2.24 -10.80 11.88
N ALA A 415 -1.47 -10.10 11.04
CA ALA A 415 -1.16 -10.53 9.68
C ALA A 415 -0.23 -11.75 9.68
N ILE A 416 -0.38 -12.65 8.71
CA ILE A 416 0.36 -13.92 8.64
C ILE A 416 1.38 -13.87 7.49
N ALA A 417 2.66 -14.08 7.81
CA ALA A 417 3.76 -14.02 6.85
C ALA A 417 3.54 -14.96 5.65
N GLY A 418 3.68 -14.43 4.44
CA GLY A 418 3.49 -15.17 3.19
C GLY A 418 2.06 -15.66 2.95
N ARG A 419 1.05 -15.11 3.66
CA ARG A 419 -0.35 -15.57 3.60
C ARG A 419 -1.38 -14.45 3.55
N ASP A 420 -1.37 -13.50 4.49
CA ASP A 420 -2.40 -12.45 4.56
C ASP A 420 -1.90 -11.10 5.10
N GLY A 421 -2.75 -10.06 4.96
CA GLY A 421 -2.49 -8.71 5.43
C GLY A 421 -1.25 -8.04 4.80
N THR A 422 -0.66 -7.11 5.54
CA THR A 422 0.52 -6.31 5.13
C THR A 422 1.82 -7.10 4.96
N ILE A 423 1.83 -8.41 5.28
CA ILE A 423 2.96 -9.33 5.07
C ILE A 423 2.58 -10.54 4.20
N SER A 424 1.48 -10.46 3.46
CA SER A 424 0.99 -11.52 2.56
C SER A 424 2.00 -11.93 1.48
N THR A 425 2.81 -11.00 0.98
CA THR A 425 3.88 -11.23 0.00
C THR A 425 5.29 -11.23 0.61
N ARG A 426 5.43 -11.04 1.92
CA ARG A 426 6.72 -10.95 2.64
C ARG A 426 7.07 -12.29 3.28
N MET A 427 8.37 -12.59 3.32
CA MET A 427 8.93 -13.84 3.87
C MET A 427 8.35 -15.13 3.25
N GLU A 428 7.71 -15.07 2.08
CA GLU A 428 7.07 -16.23 1.47
C GLU A 428 8.11 -17.30 1.08
N GLY A 429 7.87 -18.58 1.39
CA GLY A 429 8.81 -19.68 1.11
C GLY A 429 10.02 -19.76 2.05
N THR A 430 10.02 -19.00 3.14
CA THR A 430 10.99 -19.09 4.24
C THR A 430 10.38 -19.79 5.45
N ASP A 431 11.16 -20.07 6.50
CA ASP A 431 10.61 -20.66 7.72
C ASP A 431 9.59 -19.79 8.47
N ALA A 432 9.61 -18.47 8.26
CA ALA A 432 8.61 -17.57 8.83
C ALA A 432 7.22 -17.73 8.17
N ALA A 433 7.14 -18.23 6.92
CA ALA A 433 5.89 -18.31 6.18
C ALA A 433 4.83 -19.18 6.90
N GLY A 434 3.70 -18.59 7.25
CA GLY A 434 2.64 -19.23 8.05
C GLY A 434 2.95 -19.42 9.54
N ARG A 435 4.21 -19.25 9.97
CA ARG A 435 4.67 -19.41 11.37
C ARG A 435 4.79 -18.09 12.14
N LEU A 436 5.11 -17.01 11.43
CA LEU A 436 5.18 -15.65 11.96
C LEU A 436 3.84 -14.94 11.79
N ARG A 437 3.33 -14.37 12.88
CA ARG A 437 2.13 -13.52 12.91
C ARG A 437 2.46 -12.18 13.56
N ALA A 438 2.36 -11.09 12.81
CA ALA A 438 2.85 -9.80 13.27
C ALA A 438 1.99 -8.61 12.80
N LYS A 439 2.19 -7.48 13.48
CA LYS A 439 1.80 -6.15 13.01
C LYS A 439 3.01 -5.47 12.39
N THR A 440 2.80 -4.79 11.27
CA THR A 440 3.78 -3.93 10.61
C THR A 440 3.58 -2.46 10.99
N GLY A 441 4.68 -1.71 11.03
CA GLY A 441 4.72 -0.25 11.01
C GLY A 441 5.61 0.24 9.86
N THR A 442 5.20 1.30 9.17
CA THR A 442 6.02 1.99 8.17
C THR A 442 5.58 3.44 8.09
N LEU A 443 6.52 4.37 8.22
CA LEU A 443 6.39 5.80 7.93
C LEU A 443 7.67 6.23 7.19
N GLU A 444 7.85 7.53 6.94
CA GLU A 444 9.15 8.07 6.53
C GLU A 444 10.21 7.74 7.58
N ASN A 445 11.35 7.18 7.15
CA ASN A 445 12.50 6.77 7.97
C ASN A 445 12.20 5.86 9.19
N VAL A 446 11.01 5.27 9.25
CA VAL A 446 10.56 4.36 10.33
C VAL A 446 9.99 3.07 9.78
N SER A 447 10.44 1.94 10.30
CA SER A 447 9.93 0.60 9.98
C SER A 447 9.82 -0.25 11.25
N ALA A 448 8.77 -1.04 11.39
CA ALA A 448 8.56 -1.89 12.55
C ALA A 448 7.87 -3.21 12.18
N LEU A 449 8.17 -4.27 12.94
CA LEU A 449 7.54 -5.59 12.86
C LEU A 449 7.55 -6.21 14.26
N SER A 450 6.36 -6.46 14.83
CA SER A 450 6.24 -7.04 16.17
C SER A 450 5.10 -8.05 16.22
N GLY A 451 5.29 -9.15 16.94
CA GLY A 451 4.31 -10.23 16.99
C GLY A 451 4.84 -11.53 17.57
N TYR A 452 4.26 -12.64 17.12
CA TYR A 452 4.53 -13.99 17.60
C TYR A 452 5.12 -14.86 16.49
N VAL A 453 5.93 -15.83 16.88
CA VAL A 453 6.54 -16.81 15.98
C VAL A 453 6.47 -18.20 16.61
N LEU A 454 6.00 -19.19 15.86
CA LEU A 454 6.29 -20.59 16.16
C LEU A 454 7.61 -20.96 15.45
N SER A 455 8.67 -21.22 16.20
CA SER A 455 9.97 -21.55 15.59
C SER A 455 9.98 -22.95 14.99
N VAL A 456 10.95 -23.26 14.13
CA VAL A 456 11.15 -24.60 13.57
C VAL A 456 11.43 -25.64 14.67
N GLY A 457 12.16 -25.25 15.72
CA GLY A 457 12.35 -26.07 16.93
C GLY A 457 11.08 -26.27 17.79
N GLY A 458 9.96 -25.66 17.42
CA GLY A 458 8.67 -25.78 18.12
C GLY A 458 8.47 -24.80 19.28
N GLU A 459 9.41 -23.88 19.51
CA GLU A 459 9.24 -22.86 20.54
C GLU A 459 8.23 -21.77 20.13
N LYS A 460 7.47 -21.28 21.10
CA LYS A 460 6.58 -20.13 20.90
C LYS A 460 7.33 -18.89 21.36
N LEU A 461 7.66 -18.02 20.41
CA LEU A 461 8.42 -16.80 20.63
C LEU A 461 7.54 -15.57 20.43
N VAL A 462 7.92 -14.49 21.10
CA VAL A 462 7.39 -13.15 20.90
C VAL A 462 8.53 -12.19 20.65
N PHE A 463 8.36 -11.27 19.72
CA PHE A 463 9.39 -10.31 19.36
C PHE A 463 8.82 -8.94 19.02
N SER A 464 9.68 -7.94 19.12
CA SER A 464 9.44 -6.61 18.60
C SER A 464 10.71 -6.07 17.99
N LEU A 465 10.64 -5.70 16.71
CA LEU A 465 11.67 -4.96 15.99
C LEU A 465 11.14 -3.59 15.61
N MET A 466 11.87 -2.54 15.98
CA MET A 466 11.63 -1.16 15.56
C MET A 466 12.93 -0.58 15.03
N VAL A 467 12.83 0.11 13.89
CA VAL A 467 13.93 0.69 13.13
C VAL A 467 13.54 2.14 12.84
N ASN A 468 14.32 3.10 13.30
CA ASN A 468 14.05 4.53 13.21
C ASN A 468 15.27 5.24 12.63
N ASP A 469 15.08 6.44 12.10
CA ASP A 469 16.14 7.35 11.69
C ASP A 469 17.10 6.76 10.64
N PHE A 470 16.65 5.75 9.88
CA PHE A 470 17.46 5.14 8.81
C PHE A 470 17.62 6.12 7.65
N THR A 471 18.78 6.09 7.00
CA THR A 471 19.06 6.88 5.80
C THR A 471 19.00 6.03 4.53
N GLY A 472 18.56 6.62 3.43
CA GLY A 472 18.44 5.94 2.14
C GLY A 472 17.12 5.18 1.96
N ARG A 473 17.16 4.07 1.22
CA ARG A 473 15.95 3.41 0.68
C ARG A 473 15.27 2.48 1.68
N LEU A 474 13.95 2.57 1.77
CA LEU A 474 13.10 1.71 2.61
C LEU A 474 13.16 0.21 2.24
N GLY A 475 13.33 -0.13 0.96
CA GLY A 475 13.37 -1.52 0.48
C GLY A 475 14.42 -2.38 1.21
N PRO A 476 15.72 -2.02 1.15
CA PRO A 476 16.79 -2.66 1.92
C PRO A 476 16.51 -2.80 3.42
N VAL A 477 15.90 -1.79 4.05
CA VAL A 477 15.52 -1.84 5.48
C VAL A 477 14.42 -2.88 5.73
N ILE A 478 13.42 -2.97 4.86
CA ILE A 478 12.37 -4.00 4.95
C ILE A 478 12.95 -5.40 4.73
N TYR A 479 13.95 -5.58 3.86
CA TYR A 479 14.66 -6.85 3.74
C TYR A 479 15.43 -7.22 5.02
N GLY A 480 16.07 -6.26 5.70
CA GLY A 480 16.68 -6.49 7.03
C GLY A 480 15.66 -6.87 8.09
N VAL A 481 14.50 -6.20 8.11
CA VAL A 481 13.38 -6.52 9.01
C VAL A 481 12.81 -7.92 8.77
N ASP A 482 12.63 -8.32 7.50
CA ASP A 482 12.18 -9.67 7.14
C ASP A 482 13.24 -10.71 7.54
N ALA A 483 14.54 -10.44 7.34
CA ALA A 483 15.64 -11.32 7.73
C ALA A 483 15.63 -11.64 9.23
N VAL A 484 15.39 -10.64 10.08
CA VAL A 484 15.25 -10.83 11.54
C VAL A 484 14.04 -11.74 11.84
N GLY A 485 12.90 -11.51 11.19
CA GLY A 485 11.72 -12.38 11.34
C GLY A 485 11.99 -13.84 10.92
N ILE A 486 12.77 -14.04 9.85
CA ILE A 486 13.18 -15.37 9.36
C ILE A 486 14.17 -16.03 10.32
N ALA A 487 15.16 -15.29 10.85
CA ALA A 487 16.12 -15.80 11.82
C ALA A 487 15.45 -16.27 13.12
N ILE A 488 14.48 -15.51 13.62
CA ILE A 488 13.65 -15.89 14.79
C ILE A 488 12.82 -17.14 14.48
N ALA A 489 12.24 -17.25 13.28
CA ALA A 489 11.50 -18.44 12.87
C ALA A 489 12.38 -19.68 12.74
N GLY A 490 13.62 -19.55 12.28
CA GLY A 490 14.60 -20.62 12.20
C GLY A 490 15.14 -21.12 13.55
N TYR A 491 14.74 -20.53 14.69
CA TYR A 491 15.25 -20.91 15.99
C TYR A 491 14.97 -22.38 16.35
N GLY A 492 15.98 -23.09 16.84
CA GLY A 492 15.93 -24.53 17.14
C GLY A 492 16.16 -25.45 15.93
N HIS A 493 16.56 -24.91 14.77
CA HIS A 493 17.11 -25.69 13.66
C HIS A 493 18.61 -25.37 13.49
N PRO A 494 19.52 -26.35 13.57
CA PRO A 494 20.96 -26.13 13.42
C PRO A 494 21.31 -25.31 12.16
N GLY A 495 22.01 -24.20 12.36
CA GLY A 495 22.44 -23.29 11.30
C GLY A 495 21.36 -22.45 10.62
N ALA A 496 20.06 -22.65 10.88
CA ALA A 496 18.99 -21.91 10.19
C ALA A 496 18.99 -20.39 10.45
N PRO A 497 19.28 -19.87 11.67
CA PRO A 497 19.48 -18.43 11.86
C PRO A 497 20.60 -17.86 10.98
N GLY A 498 21.69 -18.61 10.79
CA GLY A 498 22.76 -18.26 9.85
C GLY A 498 22.35 -18.39 8.37
N GLN A 499 21.43 -19.29 8.04
CA GLN A 499 20.83 -19.36 6.70
C GLN A 499 19.92 -18.16 6.42
N ALA A 500 19.25 -17.57 7.41
CA ALA A 500 18.49 -16.33 7.22
C ALA A 500 19.42 -15.19 6.78
N TYR A 501 20.58 -15.04 7.45
CA TYR A 501 21.64 -14.14 7.01
C TYR A 501 22.14 -14.50 5.60
N ALA A 502 22.42 -15.76 5.30
CA ALA A 502 22.86 -16.22 3.98
C ALA A 502 21.76 -16.17 2.87
N GLN A 503 20.49 -16.01 3.21
CA GLN A 503 19.43 -15.76 2.21
C GLN A 503 19.39 -14.29 1.78
N VAL A 504 19.93 -13.38 2.60
CA VAL A 504 20.05 -11.94 2.29
C VAL A 504 21.46 -11.57 1.82
N PHE A 505 22.50 -12.29 2.28
CA PHE A 505 23.93 -12.00 2.03
C PHE A 505 24.76 -13.21 1.58
N GLY A 506 24.12 -14.30 1.15
CA GLY A 506 24.81 -15.52 0.71
C GLY A 506 25.71 -15.29 -0.51
N PRO A 507 26.66 -16.20 -0.75
CA PRO A 507 27.66 -16.04 -1.80
C PRO A 507 27.00 -15.87 -3.18
N THR A 508 27.30 -14.72 -3.76
CA THR A 508 27.15 -14.30 -5.16
C THR A 508 25.83 -14.62 -5.85
N ARG A 509 25.16 -13.55 -6.31
CA ARG A 509 24.27 -13.57 -7.47
C ARG A 509 24.96 -14.27 -8.64
N VAL A 510 24.70 -15.56 -8.85
CA VAL A 510 25.37 -16.32 -9.93
C VAL A 510 24.77 -15.86 -11.25
N ALA A 511 25.50 -15.00 -11.96
CA ALA A 511 25.18 -14.63 -13.32
C ALA A 511 25.36 -15.86 -14.22
N GLY A 512 24.24 -16.44 -14.68
CA GLY A 512 24.27 -17.54 -15.65
C GLY A 512 24.76 -17.07 -17.03
N PRO A 513 25.16 -18.01 -17.92
CA PRO A 513 25.52 -17.70 -19.30
C PRO A 513 24.41 -16.94 -20.03
N ILE A 514 24.77 -16.07 -20.97
CA ILE A 514 23.79 -15.21 -21.66
C ILE A 514 22.72 -16.01 -22.42
N GLU A 515 23.06 -17.17 -22.98
CA GLU A 515 22.10 -18.05 -23.67
C GLU A 515 21.04 -18.64 -22.72
N GLU A 516 21.45 -19.02 -21.50
CA GLU A 516 20.52 -19.48 -20.48
C GLU A 516 19.61 -18.34 -20.02
N LEU A 517 20.18 -17.14 -19.87
CA LEU A 517 19.43 -15.92 -19.57
C LEU A 517 18.38 -15.63 -20.65
N LYS A 518 18.74 -15.69 -21.94
CA LYS A 518 17.83 -15.45 -23.08
C LYS A 518 16.61 -16.34 -23.05
N ALA A 519 16.79 -17.65 -22.88
CA ALA A 519 15.68 -18.62 -22.82
C ALA A 519 14.73 -18.36 -21.65
N ARG A 520 15.28 -18.02 -20.47
CA ARG A 520 14.50 -17.73 -19.26
C ARG A 520 13.75 -16.39 -19.38
N VAL A 521 14.42 -15.34 -19.87
CA VAL A 521 13.80 -14.02 -20.11
C VAL A 521 12.66 -14.12 -21.11
N ALA A 522 12.84 -14.83 -22.24
CA ALA A 522 11.78 -15.04 -23.23
C ALA A 522 10.56 -15.78 -22.64
N THR A 523 10.80 -16.75 -21.75
CA THR A 523 9.74 -17.49 -21.05
C THR A 523 8.93 -16.57 -20.13
N TYR A 524 9.59 -15.75 -19.31
CA TYR A 524 8.90 -14.87 -18.38
C TYR A 524 8.26 -13.64 -19.06
N ASP A 525 8.85 -13.08 -20.13
CA ASP A 525 8.18 -12.04 -20.93
C ASP A 525 6.92 -12.59 -21.64
N SER A 526 6.94 -13.84 -22.11
CA SER A 526 5.73 -14.50 -22.65
C SER A 526 4.61 -14.61 -21.60
N LEU A 527 4.96 -14.91 -20.34
CA LEU A 527 4.00 -14.92 -19.22
C LEU A 527 3.53 -13.50 -18.87
N ALA A 528 4.44 -12.53 -18.85
CA ALA A 528 4.16 -11.11 -18.59
C ALA A 528 3.21 -10.48 -19.62
N ARG A 529 3.31 -10.88 -20.89
CA ARG A 529 2.40 -10.45 -21.96
C ARG A 529 1.00 -11.04 -21.82
N LYS A 530 0.86 -12.26 -21.28
CA LYS A 530 -0.45 -12.92 -21.07
C LYS A 530 -1.26 -12.29 -19.94
N ARG A 531 -0.58 -11.70 -18.93
CA ARG A 531 -1.20 -11.07 -17.74
C ARG A 531 -2.26 -11.94 -17.05
N ASP A 532 -2.09 -13.26 -17.08
CA ASP A 532 -3.06 -14.23 -16.57
C ASP A 532 -2.85 -14.41 -15.05
N PRO A 533 -3.83 -14.03 -14.19
CA PRO A 533 -3.70 -14.13 -12.74
C PRO A 533 -3.41 -15.55 -12.24
N ARG A 534 -3.77 -16.59 -13.01
CA ARG A 534 -3.49 -17.99 -12.67
C ARG A 534 -1.98 -18.28 -12.61
N ASN A 535 -1.16 -17.48 -13.30
CA ASN A 535 0.30 -17.60 -13.27
C ASN A 535 0.94 -17.01 -12.00
N LEU A 536 0.24 -16.21 -11.20
CA LEU A 536 0.84 -15.49 -10.07
C LEU A 536 1.49 -16.42 -9.04
N ALA A 537 0.84 -17.54 -8.71
CA ALA A 537 1.40 -18.53 -7.78
C ALA A 537 2.70 -19.16 -8.33
N PHE A 538 2.76 -19.40 -9.65
CA PHE A 538 3.97 -19.88 -10.32
C PHE A 538 5.05 -18.79 -10.35
N LEU A 539 4.74 -17.57 -10.76
CA LEU A 539 5.69 -16.45 -10.85
C LEU A 539 6.30 -16.09 -9.48
N ARG A 540 5.48 -16.02 -8.42
CA ARG A 540 5.97 -15.83 -7.04
C ARG A 540 6.84 -17.00 -6.59
N THR A 541 6.54 -18.23 -7.01
CA THR A 541 7.40 -19.40 -6.75
C THR A 541 8.73 -19.30 -7.47
N ALA A 542 8.71 -18.98 -8.76
CA ALA A 542 9.90 -18.78 -9.58
C ALA A 542 10.83 -17.69 -9.00
N LEU A 543 10.28 -16.53 -8.62
CA LEU A 543 11.04 -15.41 -8.04
C LEU A 543 11.79 -15.79 -6.75
N ARG A 544 11.23 -16.71 -5.95
CA ARG A 544 11.87 -17.21 -4.72
C ARG A 544 13.03 -18.16 -5.00
N SER A 545 12.84 -19.09 -5.93
CA SER A 545 13.89 -20.03 -6.34
C SER A 545 15.00 -19.35 -7.13
N GLU A 546 14.69 -18.24 -7.80
CA GLU A 546 15.61 -17.57 -8.71
C GLU A 546 16.75 -16.84 -7.98
N ARG A 547 17.97 -17.09 -8.48
CA ARG A 547 19.23 -16.53 -7.97
C ARG A 547 19.92 -15.59 -8.96
N ASP A 548 19.61 -15.70 -10.25
CA ASP A 548 20.12 -14.79 -11.26
C ASP A 548 19.35 -13.45 -11.18
N PRO A 549 20.00 -12.33 -10.87
CA PRO A 549 19.32 -11.06 -10.61
C PRO A 549 18.64 -10.49 -11.86
N ALA A 550 19.16 -10.78 -13.05
CA ALA A 550 18.56 -10.37 -14.31
C ALA A 550 17.26 -11.15 -14.61
N VAL A 551 17.18 -12.44 -14.24
CA VAL A 551 15.92 -13.20 -14.34
C VAL A 551 14.93 -12.78 -13.25
N ARG A 552 15.39 -12.55 -12.01
CA ARG A 552 14.52 -12.09 -10.91
C ARG A 552 13.72 -10.85 -11.28
N VAL A 553 14.36 -9.84 -11.87
CA VAL A 553 13.67 -8.60 -12.25
C VAL A 553 12.66 -8.79 -13.39
N VAL A 554 12.91 -9.72 -14.33
CA VAL A 554 11.94 -10.06 -15.39
C VAL A 554 10.76 -10.86 -14.83
N ILE A 555 10.98 -11.74 -13.84
CA ILE A 555 9.88 -12.39 -13.10
C ILE A 555 9.08 -11.34 -12.31
N ALA A 556 9.76 -10.37 -11.67
CA ALA A 556 9.11 -9.28 -10.97
C ALA A 556 8.27 -8.40 -11.92
N GLU A 557 8.76 -8.11 -13.14
CA GLU A 557 7.98 -7.45 -14.19
C GLU A 557 6.76 -8.29 -14.62
N ALA A 558 6.91 -9.62 -14.71
CA ALA A 558 5.78 -10.50 -15.03
C ALA A 558 4.69 -10.48 -13.94
N ILE A 559 5.07 -10.39 -12.67
CA ILE A 559 4.13 -10.20 -11.55
C ILE A 559 3.49 -8.81 -11.64
N GLU A 560 4.29 -7.76 -11.80
CA GLU A 560 3.85 -6.37 -11.93
C GLU A 560 2.81 -6.19 -13.04
N ARG A 561 3.11 -6.67 -14.25
CA ARG A 561 2.18 -6.59 -15.40
C ARG A 561 0.92 -7.44 -15.24
N THR A 562 0.94 -8.45 -14.35
CA THR A 562 -0.25 -9.28 -14.05
C THR A 562 -1.13 -8.66 -12.96
N GLU A 563 -0.55 -7.89 -12.04
CA GLU A 563 -1.27 -7.13 -10.99
C GLU A 563 -0.87 -5.64 -11.00
N PRO A 564 -1.06 -4.88 -12.09
CA PRO A 564 -0.48 -3.53 -12.25
C PRO A 564 -1.07 -2.47 -11.31
N GLU A 565 -2.27 -2.71 -10.79
CA GLU A 565 -2.91 -1.86 -9.77
C GLU A 565 -2.49 -2.23 -8.34
N SER A 566 -1.67 -3.28 -8.17
CA SER A 566 -1.09 -3.67 -6.88
C SER A 566 0.23 -2.94 -6.62
N SER A 567 0.28 -2.14 -5.56
CA SER A 567 1.52 -1.49 -5.12
C SER A 567 2.64 -2.49 -4.80
N ALA A 568 2.30 -3.76 -4.50
CA ALA A 568 3.28 -4.82 -4.30
C ALA A 568 4.00 -5.21 -5.60
N GLY A 569 3.32 -5.19 -6.75
CA GLY A 569 3.92 -5.52 -8.05
C GLY A 569 4.99 -4.49 -8.45
N ALA A 570 4.62 -3.21 -8.47
CA ALA A 570 5.54 -2.12 -8.79
C ALA A 570 6.72 -2.07 -7.82
N ARG A 571 6.47 -2.31 -6.53
CA ARG A 571 7.51 -2.40 -5.50
C ARG A 571 8.47 -3.58 -5.74
N LEU A 572 7.96 -4.78 -6.00
CA LEU A 572 8.80 -5.95 -6.31
C LEU A 572 9.70 -5.70 -7.52
N LEU A 573 9.18 -5.04 -8.55
CA LEU A 573 9.96 -4.65 -9.72
C LEU A 573 11.12 -3.71 -9.36
N LEU A 574 10.83 -2.60 -8.66
CA LEU A 574 11.80 -1.55 -8.31
C LEU A 574 12.84 -2.00 -7.27
N GLU A 575 12.48 -2.95 -6.40
CA GLU A 575 13.39 -3.59 -5.44
C GLU A 575 14.35 -4.59 -6.11
N ASN A 576 13.93 -5.32 -7.15
CA ASN A 576 14.80 -6.27 -7.86
C ASN A 576 15.54 -5.63 -9.04
N PHE A 577 15.16 -4.41 -9.48
CA PHE A 577 15.85 -3.69 -10.55
C PHE A 577 17.12 -2.98 -10.06
N GLU A 578 18.19 -3.04 -10.85
CA GLU A 578 19.41 -2.26 -10.66
C GLU A 578 19.94 -1.78 -12.02
N ALA A 579 20.39 -0.52 -12.10
CA ALA A 579 20.94 0.05 -13.32
C ALA A 579 22.36 -0.47 -13.67
N GLY A 580 22.96 -1.32 -12.84
CA GLY A 580 24.33 -1.82 -13.01
C GLY A 580 24.49 -2.90 -14.10
N PRO A 581 25.74 -3.30 -14.39
CA PRO A 581 26.04 -4.28 -15.44
C PRO A 581 25.40 -5.65 -15.20
N GLU A 582 25.29 -6.09 -13.94
CA GLU A 582 24.74 -7.40 -13.53
C GLU A 582 23.26 -7.61 -13.87
N VAL A 583 22.50 -6.52 -14.01
CA VAL A 583 21.06 -6.55 -14.29
C VAL A 583 20.78 -5.84 -15.61
N LEU A 584 20.86 -4.51 -15.64
CA LEU A 584 20.62 -3.76 -16.87
C LEU A 584 21.58 -4.17 -17.99
N GLY A 585 22.89 -4.24 -17.73
CA GLY A 585 23.88 -4.58 -18.76
C GLY A 585 23.60 -5.93 -19.45
N ARG A 586 23.27 -6.96 -18.65
CA ARG A 586 22.91 -8.30 -19.14
C ARG A 586 21.55 -8.32 -19.85
N LEU A 587 20.51 -7.66 -19.33
CA LEU A 587 19.22 -7.54 -20.02
C LEU A 587 19.34 -6.79 -21.36
N ARG A 588 20.21 -5.79 -21.44
CA ARG A 588 20.49 -5.07 -22.70
C ARG A 588 21.19 -5.95 -23.72
N GLN A 589 22.09 -6.84 -23.30
CA GLN A 589 22.66 -7.84 -24.18
C GLN A 589 21.59 -8.82 -24.71
N VAL A 590 20.70 -9.31 -23.84
CA VAL A 590 19.54 -10.13 -24.24
C VAL A 590 18.68 -9.41 -25.29
N GLY A 591 18.35 -8.14 -25.06
CA GLY A 591 17.56 -7.32 -25.99
C GLY A 591 18.21 -7.23 -27.37
N ARG A 592 19.50 -6.85 -27.42
CA ARG A 592 20.27 -6.77 -28.67
C ARG A 592 20.33 -8.09 -29.43
N GLU A 593 20.63 -9.20 -28.75
CA GLU A 593 20.74 -10.52 -29.38
C GLU A 593 19.39 -11.10 -29.82
N ALA A 594 18.28 -10.67 -29.20
CA ALA A 594 16.93 -11.03 -29.58
C ALA A 594 16.31 -10.08 -30.63
N GLY A 595 16.96 -8.96 -30.97
CA GLY A 595 16.39 -7.91 -31.83
C GLY A 595 15.19 -7.20 -31.20
N THR A 596 15.17 -7.07 -29.87
CA THR A 596 14.06 -6.47 -29.09
C THR A 596 14.54 -5.30 -28.22
N ALA A 597 13.60 -4.48 -27.77
CA ALA A 597 13.87 -3.48 -26.73
C ALA A 597 14.38 -4.12 -25.44
N THR A 598 15.08 -3.34 -24.62
CA THR A 598 15.62 -3.78 -23.34
C THR A 598 14.48 -4.27 -22.42
N PRO A 599 14.49 -5.54 -21.96
CA PRO A 599 13.51 -6.06 -21.01
C PRO A 599 13.42 -5.21 -19.74
N VAL A 600 12.28 -5.19 -19.06
CA VAL A 600 11.98 -4.32 -17.89
C VAL A 600 11.89 -2.83 -18.17
N LEU A 601 12.67 -2.28 -19.11
CA LEU A 601 12.81 -0.83 -19.30
C LEU A 601 11.47 -0.14 -19.57
N GLY A 602 10.59 -0.74 -20.38
CA GLY A 602 9.25 -0.19 -20.64
C GLY A 602 8.36 -0.06 -19.39
N SER A 603 8.42 -1.02 -18.46
CA SER A 603 7.65 -0.96 -17.21
C SER A 603 8.25 0.06 -16.24
N LEU A 604 9.58 0.18 -16.21
CA LEU A 604 10.27 1.23 -15.43
C LEU A 604 9.90 2.64 -15.94
N LEU A 605 9.97 2.87 -17.25
CA LEU A 605 9.60 4.13 -17.89
C LEU A 605 8.13 4.49 -17.62
N ARG A 606 7.22 3.51 -17.65
CA ARG A 606 5.82 3.71 -17.30
C ARG A 606 5.64 4.17 -15.86
N LEU A 607 6.24 3.48 -14.89
CA LEU A 607 6.16 3.85 -13.47
C LEU A 607 6.77 5.24 -13.22
N ALA A 608 7.88 5.58 -13.88
CA ALA A 608 8.48 6.90 -13.82
C ALA A 608 7.55 7.99 -14.41
N GLY A 609 6.90 7.71 -15.54
CA GLY A 609 5.89 8.59 -16.17
C GLY A 609 4.63 8.82 -15.33
N GLU A 610 4.25 7.84 -14.50
CA GLU A 610 3.19 7.96 -13.51
C GLU A 610 3.61 8.82 -12.29
N GLY A 611 4.90 9.16 -12.17
CA GLY A 611 5.46 9.96 -11.08
C GLY A 611 5.94 9.14 -9.88
N ASN A 612 6.21 7.84 -10.05
CA ASN A 612 6.80 7.02 -8.99
C ASN A 612 8.24 7.46 -8.72
N ALA A 613 8.52 7.95 -7.50
CA ALA A 613 9.81 8.53 -7.12
C ALA A 613 10.97 7.52 -7.19
N ASP A 614 10.76 6.27 -6.77
CA ASP A 614 11.78 5.21 -6.88
C ASP A 614 12.06 4.90 -8.36
N ALA A 615 11.04 4.80 -9.21
CA ALA A 615 11.20 4.59 -10.65
C ALA A 615 11.93 5.74 -11.34
N LEU A 616 11.65 6.98 -10.95
CA LEU A 616 12.37 8.17 -11.43
C LEU A 616 13.84 8.17 -10.98
N ALA A 617 14.14 7.81 -9.72
CA ALA A 617 15.51 7.67 -9.25
C ALA A 617 16.26 6.59 -10.04
N ARG A 618 15.65 5.42 -10.26
CA ARG A 618 16.21 4.36 -11.12
C ARG A 618 16.38 4.80 -12.56
N LEU A 619 15.48 5.60 -13.12
CA LEU A 619 15.62 6.15 -14.46
C LEU A 619 16.84 7.10 -14.57
N VAL A 620 17.11 7.90 -13.54
CA VAL A 620 18.30 8.75 -13.48
C VAL A 620 19.59 7.91 -13.32
N GLU A 621 19.54 6.80 -12.55
CA GLU A 621 20.64 5.80 -12.53
C GLU A 621 20.87 5.19 -13.94
N VAL A 622 19.80 4.83 -14.66
CA VAL A 622 19.83 4.25 -16.02
C VAL A 622 20.35 5.25 -17.06
N ALA A 623 19.95 6.53 -16.96
CA ALA A 623 20.44 7.60 -17.83
C ALA A 623 21.97 7.71 -17.80
N ALA A 624 22.59 7.51 -16.64
CA ALA A 624 24.05 7.52 -16.48
C ALA A 624 24.76 6.46 -17.35
N GLN A 625 24.12 5.31 -17.58
CA GLN A 625 24.64 4.21 -18.40
C GLN A 625 24.47 4.46 -19.91
N ALA A 626 23.63 5.43 -20.30
CA ALA A 626 23.38 5.80 -21.69
C ALA A 626 24.41 6.81 -22.24
N ARG A 627 25.43 7.21 -21.46
CA ARG A 627 26.50 8.11 -21.93
C ARG A 627 27.48 7.45 -22.89
N ASP A 628 27.69 6.15 -22.77
CA ASP A 628 28.65 5.42 -23.61
C ASP A 628 27.95 4.39 -24.54
N ASP A 629 26.62 4.47 -24.67
CA ASP A 629 25.83 3.52 -25.45
C ASP A 629 24.69 4.19 -26.23
N GLU A 630 24.86 4.29 -27.56
CA GLU A 630 23.86 4.86 -28.48
C GLU A 630 22.55 4.06 -28.53
N GLY A 631 22.59 2.74 -28.29
CA GLY A 631 21.38 1.90 -28.31
C GLY A 631 20.46 2.25 -27.14
N LEU A 632 21.01 2.30 -25.92
CA LEU A 632 20.25 2.71 -24.74
C LEU A 632 19.79 4.16 -24.86
N ARG A 633 20.64 5.04 -25.39
CA ARG A 633 20.29 6.43 -25.65
C ARG A 633 19.09 6.54 -26.59
N GLY A 634 19.07 5.76 -27.67
CA GLY A 634 17.93 5.65 -28.58
C GLY A 634 16.64 5.23 -27.88
N GLU A 635 16.71 4.23 -26.99
CA GLU A 635 15.56 3.77 -26.19
C GLU A 635 15.07 4.82 -25.17
N LEU A 636 15.93 5.72 -24.68
CA LEU A 636 15.59 6.66 -23.61
C LEU A 636 15.21 8.08 -24.07
N VAL A 637 15.75 8.57 -25.19
CA VAL A 637 15.63 10.00 -25.58
C VAL A 637 14.17 10.45 -25.65
N ASP A 638 13.30 9.75 -26.38
CA ASP A 638 11.91 10.19 -26.53
C ASP A 638 11.06 9.95 -25.25
N PRO A 639 11.14 8.78 -24.57
CA PRO A 639 10.47 8.56 -23.29
C PRO A 639 10.85 9.54 -22.18
N VAL A 640 12.12 9.95 -22.07
CA VAL A 640 12.57 10.89 -21.03
C VAL A 640 11.89 12.27 -21.17
N ALA A 641 11.62 12.75 -22.38
CA ALA A 641 10.84 13.98 -22.56
C ALA A 641 9.35 13.79 -22.25
N GLU A 642 8.77 12.61 -22.51
CA GLU A 642 7.38 12.34 -22.09
C GLU A 642 7.26 12.23 -20.56
N ILE A 643 8.24 11.61 -19.90
CA ILE A 643 8.33 11.59 -18.44
C ILE A 643 8.51 13.00 -17.89
N ALA A 644 9.34 13.84 -18.51
CA ALA A 644 9.46 15.26 -18.15
C ALA A 644 8.24 16.11 -18.52
N ARG A 645 7.30 15.61 -19.33
CA ARG A 645 6.00 16.26 -19.59
C ARG A 645 4.99 15.90 -18.52
N ASN A 646 4.96 14.62 -18.15
CA ASN A 646 4.05 14.08 -17.16
C ASN A 646 4.50 14.41 -15.73
N ALA A 647 5.71 14.02 -15.35
CA ALA A 647 6.32 14.09 -14.02
C ALA A 647 7.51 15.07 -13.90
N PRO A 648 7.36 16.36 -14.27
CA PRO A 648 8.48 17.29 -14.30
C PRO A 648 9.04 17.63 -12.91
N ASP A 649 8.17 17.96 -11.95
CA ASP A 649 8.60 18.39 -10.60
C ASP A 649 9.27 17.22 -9.85
N GLU A 650 8.74 16.00 -9.98
CA GLU A 650 9.33 14.78 -9.38
C GLU A 650 10.63 14.36 -10.06
N LEU A 651 10.79 14.56 -11.37
CA LEU A 651 12.04 14.30 -12.07
C LEU A 651 13.16 15.24 -11.57
N ILE A 652 12.86 16.51 -11.30
CA ILE A 652 13.83 17.44 -10.69
C ILE A 652 14.26 16.93 -9.30
N VAL A 653 13.32 16.49 -8.47
CA VAL A 653 13.63 15.92 -7.14
C VAL A 653 14.45 14.63 -7.25
N ALA A 654 14.14 13.75 -8.19
CA ALA A 654 14.89 12.52 -8.44
C ALA A 654 16.33 12.81 -8.93
N MET A 655 16.52 13.80 -9.80
CA MET A 655 17.83 14.27 -10.22
C MET A 655 18.64 14.84 -9.05
N ARG A 656 18.00 15.58 -8.13
CA ARG A 656 18.65 16.11 -6.91
C ARG A 656 19.13 15.01 -5.97
N GLY A 657 18.38 13.91 -5.87
CA GLY A 657 18.72 12.75 -5.03
C GLY A 657 19.77 11.81 -5.66
N ALA A 658 20.16 12.03 -6.91
CA ALA A 658 21.10 11.18 -7.62
C ALA A 658 22.55 11.68 -7.52
N SER A 659 23.51 10.86 -7.97
CA SER A 659 24.89 11.33 -8.13
C SER A 659 24.96 12.45 -9.18
N GLU A 660 25.86 13.42 -9.01
CA GLU A 660 26.07 14.49 -9.99
C GLU A 660 26.29 13.95 -11.42
N PRO A 661 27.13 12.92 -11.67
CA PRO A 661 27.22 12.30 -12.97
C PRO A 661 25.87 11.78 -13.49
N SER A 662 25.04 11.16 -12.67
CA SER A 662 23.73 10.65 -13.09
C SER A 662 22.75 11.78 -13.46
N ALA A 663 22.72 12.85 -12.65
CA ALA A 663 21.91 14.03 -12.92
C ALA A 663 22.30 14.71 -14.25
N GLN A 664 23.61 14.88 -14.51
CA GLN A 664 24.09 15.46 -15.77
C GLN A 664 23.70 14.60 -16.98
N ALA A 665 23.77 13.27 -16.88
CA ALA A 665 23.37 12.37 -17.98
C ALA A 665 21.87 12.41 -18.28
N ALA A 666 21.03 12.52 -17.25
CA ALA A 666 19.59 12.74 -17.43
C ALA A 666 19.32 14.09 -18.13
N LEU A 667 20.10 15.13 -17.80
CA LEU A 667 20.02 16.45 -18.42
C LEU A 667 20.46 16.45 -19.89
N ASP A 668 21.48 15.65 -20.24
CA ASP A 668 21.92 15.44 -21.64
C ASP A 668 20.79 14.81 -22.48
N LEU A 669 20.15 13.76 -21.96
CA LEU A 669 19.00 13.10 -22.62
C LEU A 669 17.80 14.05 -22.79
N LEU A 670 17.48 14.82 -21.75
CA LEU A 670 16.43 15.83 -21.79
C LEU A 670 16.70 16.88 -22.85
N ALA A 671 17.90 17.45 -22.90
CA ALA A 671 18.26 18.46 -23.91
C ALA A 671 18.16 17.91 -25.34
N LYS A 672 18.71 16.72 -25.60
CA LYS A 672 18.67 16.06 -26.91
C LYS A 672 17.22 15.78 -27.39
N SER A 673 16.33 15.48 -26.46
CA SER A 673 14.91 15.23 -26.76
C SER A 673 14.11 16.53 -26.93
N LEU A 674 14.24 17.45 -25.99
CA LEU A 674 13.55 18.75 -25.99
C LEU A 674 14.02 19.65 -27.15
N SER A 675 15.23 19.46 -27.69
CA SER A 675 15.68 20.13 -28.92
C SER A 675 14.87 19.78 -30.17
N LYS A 676 14.00 18.76 -30.11
CA LYS A 676 13.03 18.38 -31.16
C LYS A 676 11.62 18.96 -30.93
N VAL A 677 11.33 19.47 -29.73
CA VAL A 677 9.98 19.90 -29.34
C VAL A 677 9.72 21.32 -29.85
N VAL A 678 8.54 21.54 -30.43
CA VAL A 678 8.06 22.86 -30.86
C VAL A 678 7.13 23.43 -29.79
N GLY A 679 7.44 24.64 -29.30
CA GLY A 679 6.67 25.33 -28.26
C GLY A 679 7.20 25.09 -26.83
N GLU A 680 6.51 25.64 -25.84
CA GLU A 680 6.90 25.52 -24.43
C GLU A 680 6.66 24.12 -23.86
N HIS A 681 7.64 23.59 -23.12
CA HIS A 681 7.53 22.29 -22.46
C HIS A 681 7.24 22.44 -20.96
N PRO A 682 6.34 21.62 -20.35
CA PRO A 682 6.00 21.73 -18.92
C PRO A 682 7.20 21.66 -17.96
N PHE A 683 8.26 20.96 -18.36
CA PHE A 683 9.51 20.88 -17.59
C PHE A 683 10.15 22.25 -17.32
N ALA A 684 10.17 23.16 -18.31
CA ALA A 684 10.77 24.49 -18.14
C ALA A 684 9.99 25.34 -17.13
N ALA A 685 8.66 25.22 -17.12
CA ALA A 685 7.80 25.85 -16.13
C ALA A 685 7.97 25.24 -14.72
N ALA A 686 8.26 23.93 -14.63
CA ALA A 686 8.54 23.26 -13.35
C ALA A 686 9.89 23.67 -12.76
N VAL A 687 10.94 23.79 -13.58
CA VAL A 687 12.24 24.34 -13.16
C VAL A 687 12.03 25.73 -12.54
N LYS A 688 11.37 26.66 -13.25
CA LYS A 688 11.07 28.01 -12.72
C LYS A 688 10.25 28.01 -11.42
N ARG A 689 9.36 27.04 -11.21
CA ARG A 689 8.66 26.87 -9.91
C ARG A 689 9.62 26.38 -8.82
N ALA A 690 10.48 25.43 -9.13
CA ALA A 690 11.45 24.85 -8.18
C ALA A 690 12.55 25.86 -7.79
N GLU A 691 12.94 26.78 -8.69
CA GLU A 691 13.84 27.91 -8.38
C GLU A 691 13.28 28.84 -7.29
N ALA A 692 11.95 28.94 -7.21
CA ALA A 692 11.21 29.71 -6.21
C ALA A 692 10.72 28.84 -5.02
N ALA A 693 11.20 27.61 -4.87
CA ALA A 693 10.85 26.74 -3.75
C ALA A 693 11.36 27.30 -2.41
N THR A 694 10.61 27.01 -1.34
CA THR A 694 11.00 27.38 0.03
C THR A 694 12.18 26.56 0.56
N ASP A 695 12.45 25.38 -0.02
CA ASP A 695 13.64 24.58 0.22
C ASP A 695 14.84 25.21 -0.50
N PRO A 696 15.84 25.77 0.21
CA PRO A 696 16.97 26.45 -0.41
C PRO A 696 17.86 25.52 -1.25
N GLN A 697 17.94 24.23 -0.87
CA GLN A 697 18.74 23.25 -1.61
C GLN A 697 18.04 22.87 -2.92
N LEU A 698 16.71 22.71 -2.90
CA LEU A 698 15.92 22.54 -4.13
C LEU A 698 16.04 23.75 -5.04
N ALA A 699 15.93 24.97 -4.50
CA ALA A 699 16.00 26.21 -5.26
C ALA A 699 17.37 26.45 -5.92
N VAL A 700 18.48 26.10 -5.25
CA VAL A 700 19.83 26.16 -5.82
C VAL A 700 20.03 25.08 -6.89
N PHE A 701 19.59 23.85 -6.62
CA PHE A 701 19.68 22.75 -7.59
C PHE A 701 18.86 23.04 -8.86
N ALA A 702 17.64 23.57 -8.72
CA ALA A 702 16.77 23.91 -9.83
C ALA A 702 17.40 24.96 -10.77
N ARG A 703 18.04 26.00 -10.22
CA ARG A 703 18.79 26.99 -11.04
C ARG A 703 19.89 26.34 -11.86
N SER A 704 20.68 25.44 -11.25
CA SER A 704 21.72 24.69 -11.95
C SER A 704 21.16 23.78 -13.07
N VAL A 705 19.99 23.18 -12.85
CA VAL A 705 19.26 22.42 -13.88
C VAL A 705 18.77 23.34 -15.02
N GLY A 706 18.27 24.54 -14.70
CA GLY A 706 17.83 25.52 -15.69
C GLY A 706 18.97 26.00 -16.59
N GLU A 707 20.02 26.57 -16.00
CA GLU A 707 21.24 27.01 -16.70
C GLU A 707 21.86 25.87 -17.51
N GLY A 708 21.98 24.68 -16.90
CA GLY A 708 22.55 23.50 -17.54
C GLY A 708 21.72 22.95 -18.70
N LEU A 709 20.39 23.13 -18.69
CA LEU A 709 19.49 22.78 -19.79
C LEU A 709 19.59 23.76 -20.95
N GLU A 710 19.59 25.07 -20.66
CA GLU A 710 19.67 26.11 -21.68
C GLU A 710 20.96 26.03 -22.50
N LEU A 711 22.11 25.84 -21.84
CA LEU A 711 23.41 25.65 -22.49
C LEU A 711 23.40 24.45 -23.45
N ARG A 712 22.80 23.33 -23.04
CA ARG A 712 22.72 22.11 -23.87
C ARG A 712 21.74 22.26 -25.02
N LEU A 713 20.59 22.91 -24.80
CA LEU A 713 19.63 23.21 -25.86
C LEU A 713 20.23 24.14 -26.92
N ALA A 714 21.10 25.07 -26.53
CA ALA A 714 21.85 25.89 -27.47
C ALA A 714 22.87 25.06 -28.28
N ALA A 715 23.63 24.17 -27.61
CA ALA A 715 24.56 23.26 -28.28
C ALA A 715 23.88 22.30 -29.27
N GLU A 716 22.74 21.70 -28.89
CA GLU A 716 21.92 20.83 -29.75
C GLU A 716 21.33 21.57 -30.97
N LYS A 717 21.04 22.87 -30.86
CA LYS A 717 20.62 23.70 -32.01
C LYS A 717 21.79 23.98 -32.94
N ALA A 718 22.92 24.45 -32.40
CA ALA A 718 24.12 24.74 -33.17
C ALA A 718 24.65 23.48 -33.91
N ALA A 719 24.56 22.30 -33.29
CA ALA A 719 24.94 21.03 -33.91
C ALA A 719 24.04 20.61 -35.08
N LYS A 720 22.78 21.09 -35.14
CA LYS A 720 21.88 20.88 -36.29
C LYS A 720 22.13 21.90 -37.39
N GLU A 721 22.41 23.15 -37.03
CA GLU A 721 22.73 24.24 -37.97
C GLU A 721 24.09 24.05 -38.66
N GLY A 722 25.02 23.34 -38.02
CA GLY A 722 26.34 22.99 -38.59
C GLY A 722 26.36 21.80 -39.55
N GLN A 723 25.23 21.12 -39.82
CA GLN A 723 25.19 20.01 -40.78
C GLN A 723 24.88 20.52 -42.19
N PRO A 724 25.73 20.24 -43.21
CA PRO A 724 25.46 20.70 -44.57
C PRO A 724 24.23 19.99 -45.14
N SER A 725 23.24 20.79 -45.55
CA SER A 725 22.08 20.32 -46.31
C SER A 725 22.54 19.63 -47.59
N VAL A 726 22.35 18.31 -47.67
CA VAL A 726 22.50 17.55 -48.92
C VAL A 726 21.32 17.89 -49.82
N ALA A 727 21.45 18.99 -50.55
CA ALA A 727 20.55 19.33 -51.64
C ALA A 727 20.80 18.35 -52.80
N THR A 728 19.83 17.49 -53.09
CA THR A 728 19.75 16.81 -54.38
C THR A 728 19.50 17.87 -55.46
N PRO A 729 20.29 17.93 -56.55
CA PRO A 729 20.15 19.00 -57.55
C PRO A 729 18.81 18.96 -58.29
N ASP A 730 18.22 20.14 -58.51
CA ASP A 730 17.01 20.31 -59.31
C ASP A 730 17.20 19.88 -60.78
N GLY A 731 16.20 19.16 -61.28
CA GLY A 731 15.99 18.89 -62.71
C GLY A 731 14.50 18.96 -63.03
N GLY A 732 13.96 20.16 -63.20
CA GLY A 732 12.57 20.37 -63.64
C GLY A 732 12.40 20.28 -65.16
N PRO A 733 11.22 20.66 -65.69
CA PRO A 733 9.92 20.14 -65.32
C PRO A 733 9.19 19.52 -66.53
N GLY A 734 8.38 18.47 -66.32
CA GLY A 734 7.64 17.80 -67.39
C GLY A 734 6.30 17.23 -66.90
N ALA A 735 5.20 17.72 -67.45
CA ALA A 735 3.85 17.31 -67.05
C ALA A 735 3.45 15.94 -67.63
N LEU A 736 2.68 15.15 -66.87
CA LEU A 736 1.93 14.00 -67.41
C LEU A 736 0.50 13.92 -66.84
N LEU A 737 -0.37 13.42 -67.72
CA LEU A 737 -1.84 13.39 -67.67
C LEU A 737 -2.40 12.08 -67.03
N PRO A 738 -3.73 11.96 -66.79
CA PRO A 738 -4.32 10.89 -65.95
C PRO A 738 -4.40 9.49 -66.61
N PRO A 739 -4.77 8.43 -65.85
CA PRO A 739 -4.57 7.03 -66.28
C PRO A 739 -5.80 6.35 -66.93
N ALA A 740 -5.53 5.31 -67.76
CA ALA A 740 -6.33 4.11 -68.10
C ALA A 740 -6.01 3.61 -69.54
N PRO A 741 -6.36 2.36 -69.98
CA PRO A 741 -6.68 1.11 -69.26
C PRO A 741 -5.82 -0.11 -69.74
N ALA A 742 -6.14 -1.33 -69.27
CA ALA A 742 -5.48 -2.61 -69.64
C ALA A 742 -6.05 -3.28 -70.91
N PRO A 743 -5.37 -4.30 -71.48
CA PRO A 743 -6.02 -5.64 -71.58
C PRO A 743 -5.09 -6.88 -71.43
N SER A 744 -5.72 -8.06 -71.40
CA SER A 744 -5.21 -9.43 -71.13
C SER A 744 -4.90 -10.27 -72.40
N LEU A 745 -4.26 -11.47 -72.27
CA LEU A 745 -4.80 -12.80 -72.73
C LEU A 745 -3.86 -14.04 -72.57
N HIS A 746 -4.48 -15.24 -72.68
CA HIS A 746 -4.10 -16.67 -72.48
C HIS A 746 -2.77 -17.22 -73.09
N HIS A 747 -2.21 -18.39 -72.65
CA HIS A 747 -2.61 -19.80 -72.97
C HIS A 747 -1.68 -20.83 -72.22
N GLN A 748 -1.90 -22.16 -72.01
CA GLN A 748 -3.01 -23.14 -72.20
C GLN A 748 -2.89 -24.38 -71.23
N ALA A 749 -3.06 -25.64 -71.68
CA ALA A 749 -2.96 -26.95 -70.98
C ALA A 749 -2.26 -28.01 -71.89
N GLY A 750 -1.88 -29.26 -71.55
CA GLY A 750 -1.83 -30.06 -70.31
C GLY A 750 -1.73 -31.59 -70.58
N ARG A 751 -1.41 -32.42 -69.55
CA ARG A 751 -1.57 -33.91 -69.44
C ARG A 751 -0.72 -34.85 -70.36
N PRO A 752 -0.66 -36.20 -70.16
CA PRO A 752 -1.44 -37.10 -69.29
C PRO A 752 -1.37 -36.84 -67.78
#